data_AF-Q9HF82-F1
#
_entry.id   AF-Q9HF82-F1
#
_cell.length_a   1.000
_cell.length_b   1.000
_cell.length_c   1.000
_cell.angle_alpha   90.00
_cell.angle_beta   90.00
_cell.angle_gamma   90.00
#
_symmetry.space_group_name_H-M   'P 1'
#
loop_
_entity.id
_entity.type
_entity.pdbx_description
1 polymer ?
#
loop_
_entity_poly.entity_id
_entity_poly.type
_entity_poly.pdbx_seq_one_letter_code
_entity_poly.pdbx_strand_id
1 'polypeptide(L)'
;ELKKADEKLEKVNDKVKELCGGGDDTKRDGKCKELEDNVEAELGDFEDKLKNALKNEIKDEVCEKYEEKCILLEETGYSDDIKNGCPSLREKCYELKREKVAEELLLRALGGDAKGVNECKGKMEKVCPVLSRESDELMTFCLDPSGTCGELKKKLKDLCEPLKEELKDGELEKKCHERLEKCHFYGEACTGTKCKEDKTKCEEKGITYKAPESDFSPVKPRASLLRSIGLDDVYKNAEKHGIIIGKSGVDLPRKSGTKFLQDLLLLLSQDENNKDATSKCKKALGKCDASKYLDHDLMKLCDGKKEDECKKILDVNVKERCTKLKLNLYVKGLSTKFEKAEKSDLLSWGQLPTLFTKGECAELESECFYLENACKDNKIDEACQNARAACYKKGQDRMLNKFFQKELRGNLGLVRFYSDPEECKKSVVGNCTKLKEDSRYLSKCLYPKELCYALSNDIFLQSKELSSLLDDQRDFPLEKDCLELVEKCDELSSDSLLNLEKCITLKRRCEYFKVTEGFRKVFLEKKDDSLMTQGNCTKVLHEKCNTLYRRRKNSFSVSCALPEETCSYMVFHTTQDCKYLKENIKNEGIVGKIGGANKDETALEELCTTWGRHCHQLVKNCPDQLKKENGNDNDHNCDKLEEKCSETFKKLKAKEELTHLLKGNLKEDNQCKEALKKRCTELQRNKTFETLLGKCEDNTFQELCKKLVEKVQKRCPTLKADLEKTEKELKVKKEEYDALKKAAEESRNKASLLLSRPKQTVTPSAQNSSGSVPAQPPAAPAAPEAGSSSSPQGPPSSPESSSTSSGTPGTADGTKNNAKLGLVKRAYVEGVSEVEVKAFDATTIALELYLELKEECKALQLDCGFKEDCPDTKQACENIDTLCKLEPLEIKPHHTEKITETKTETKTETKTETKTDGKADEKTVEKTVTETKSVGGGKVTEECTMIQTTDTWVTSTSLHTSTTTSTSTVTSTVTLTSMRKCKPTKCTTDSSK
;
A
#
# COMPACT_ATOMS: atom_id res chain seq x y z
N GLU A 1 10.45 -35.94 -28.73
CA GLU A 1 9.96 -34.62 -29.22
C GLU A 1 11.07 -33.66 -29.66
N LEU A 2 12.23 -33.64 -29.01
CA LEU A 2 13.32 -32.67 -29.20
C LEU A 2 13.64 -32.32 -30.67
N LYS A 3 13.76 -33.31 -31.57
CA LYS A 3 13.95 -33.10 -33.03
C LYS A 3 12.92 -32.15 -33.69
N LYS A 4 11.68 -32.06 -33.17
CA LYS A 4 10.64 -31.14 -33.67
C LYS A 4 10.76 -29.71 -33.13
N ALA A 5 11.50 -29.51 -32.04
CA ALA A 5 11.81 -28.19 -31.49
C ALA A 5 13.15 -27.68 -32.04
N ASP A 6 14.11 -28.58 -32.23
CA ASP A 6 15.43 -28.33 -32.76
C ASP A 6 15.92 -29.54 -33.55
N GLU A 7 15.85 -29.44 -34.88
CA GLU A 7 16.12 -30.53 -35.84
C GLU A 7 17.55 -31.09 -35.73
N LYS A 8 18.51 -30.24 -35.36
CA LYS A 8 19.94 -30.60 -35.25
C LYS A 8 20.39 -30.85 -33.81
N LEU A 9 19.49 -30.69 -32.83
CA LEU A 9 19.79 -30.79 -31.40
C LEU A 9 21.00 -29.90 -31.00
N GLU A 10 21.19 -28.74 -31.61
CA GLU A 10 22.27 -27.77 -31.31
C GLU A 10 22.00 -26.97 -30.03
N LYS A 11 20.74 -26.85 -29.64
CA LYS A 11 20.22 -26.16 -28.44
C LYS A 11 19.77 -27.14 -27.36
N VAL A 12 20.19 -28.40 -27.45
CA VAL A 12 19.93 -29.46 -26.47
C VAL A 12 21.21 -29.69 -25.66
N ASN A 13 21.09 -30.09 -24.38
CA ASN A 13 22.24 -30.45 -23.56
C ASN A 13 23.10 -31.52 -24.24
N ASP A 14 24.43 -31.36 -24.25
CA ASP A 14 25.36 -32.22 -24.98
C ASP A 14 25.20 -33.71 -24.63
N LYS A 15 24.99 -34.06 -23.36
CA LYS A 15 24.76 -35.45 -22.93
C LYS A 15 23.46 -36.02 -23.52
N VAL A 16 22.39 -35.23 -23.53
CA VAL A 16 21.09 -35.63 -24.09
C VAL A 16 21.18 -35.76 -25.61
N LYS A 17 21.90 -34.85 -26.28
CA LYS A 17 22.21 -34.94 -27.71
C LYS A 17 22.98 -36.22 -28.04
N GLU A 18 23.97 -36.55 -27.21
CA GLU A 18 24.80 -37.75 -27.37
C GLU A 18 24.01 -39.04 -27.18
N LEU A 19 23.12 -39.10 -26.18
CA LEU A 19 22.16 -40.20 -25.97
C LEU A 19 21.17 -40.33 -27.13
N CYS A 20 20.69 -39.20 -27.66
CA CYS A 20 19.83 -39.13 -28.85
C CYS A 20 20.58 -39.39 -30.18
N GLY A 21 21.78 -39.99 -30.15
CA GLY A 21 22.56 -40.35 -31.34
C GLY A 21 23.03 -39.16 -32.19
N GLY A 22 22.99 -37.93 -31.66
CA GLY A 22 23.21 -36.71 -32.46
C GLY A 22 22.14 -36.46 -33.52
N GLY A 23 20.96 -37.08 -33.39
CA GLY A 23 19.88 -37.04 -34.39
C GLY A 23 19.81 -38.28 -35.29
N ASP A 24 20.79 -39.18 -35.23
CA ASP A 24 20.81 -40.47 -35.94
C ASP A 24 20.03 -41.52 -35.12
N ASP A 25 18.91 -42.00 -35.67
CA ASP A 25 18.03 -42.95 -34.99
C ASP A 25 18.70 -44.33 -34.80
N THR A 26 19.59 -44.76 -35.71
CA THR A 26 20.33 -46.02 -35.57
C THR A 26 21.34 -45.95 -34.43
N LYS A 27 22.03 -44.82 -34.27
CA LYS A 27 22.93 -44.58 -33.12
C LYS A 27 22.17 -44.47 -31.79
N ARG A 28 21.01 -43.81 -31.80
CA ARG A 28 20.12 -43.79 -30.61
C ARG A 28 19.73 -45.21 -30.23
N ASP A 29 19.25 -46.02 -31.16
CA ASP A 29 18.72 -47.36 -30.85
C ASP A 29 19.84 -48.32 -30.40
N GLY A 30 21.06 -48.17 -30.93
CA GLY A 30 22.24 -48.84 -30.42
C GLY A 30 22.56 -48.47 -28.97
N LYS A 31 22.52 -47.17 -28.64
CA LYS A 31 22.73 -46.69 -27.26
C LYS A 31 21.62 -47.10 -26.31
N CYS A 32 20.36 -47.10 -26.73
CA CYS A 32 19.25 -47.56 -25.90
C CYS A 32 19.43 -49.02 -25.47
N LYS A 33 19.88 -49.89 -26.38
CA LYS A 33 20.19 -51.30 -26.05
C LYS A 33 21.36 -51.44 -25.08
N GLU A 34 22.42 -50.65 -25.26
CA GLU A 34 23.55 -50.63 -24.32
C GLU A 34 23.13 -50.11 -22.93
N LEU A 35 22.15 -49.22 -22.86
CA LEU A 35 21.58 -48.70 -21.61
C LEU A 35 20.56 -49.65 -20.95
N GLU A 36 19.91 -50.53 -21.70
CA GLU A 36 18.86 -51.44 -21.23
C GLU A 36 19.40 -52.36 -20.10
N ASP A 37 20.48 -53.10 -20.37
CA ASP A 37 21.15 -53.98 -19.40
C ASP A 37 21.62 -53.21 -18.14
N ASN A 38 22.11 -51.97 -18.32
CA ASN A 38 22.58 -51.12 -17.23
C ASN A 38 21.43 -50.60 -16.36
N VAL A 39 20.29 -50.27 -16.96
CA VAL A 39 19.08 -49.83 -16.24
C VAL A 39 18.45 -51.01 -15.49
N GLU A 40 18.40 -52.21 -16.08
CA GLU A 40 17.91 -53.41 -15.38
C GLU A 40 18.79 -53.76 -14.17
N ALA A 41 20.11 -53.69 -14.30
CA ALA A 41 21.03 -53.91 -13.18
C ALA A 41 20.85 -52.89 -12.04
N GLU A 42 20.67 -51.61 -12.37
CA GLU A 42 20.42 -50.54 -11.39
C GLU A 42 19.03 -50.68 -10.74
N LEU A 43 18.00 -51.13 -11.48
CA LEU A 43 16.66 -51.41 -10.94
C LEU A 43 16.69 -52.53 -9.89
N GLY A 44 17.37 -53.64 -10.17
CA GLY A 44 17.51 -54.76 -9.22
C GLY A 44 18.23 -54.36 -7.92
N ASP A 45 19.35 -53.65 -8.03
CA ASP A 45 20.08 -53.11 -6.87
C ASP A 45 19.29 -52.03 -6.10
N PHE A 46 18.48 -51.24 -6.80
CA PHE A 46 17.63 -50.22 -6.19
C PHE A 46 16.45 -50.83 -5.41
N GLU A 47 15.85 -51.93 -5.90
CA GLU A 47 14.73 -52.60 -5.23
C GLU A 47 15.10 -53.05 -3.80
N ASP A 48 16.24 -53.73 -3.64
CA ASP A 48 16.73 -54.17 -2.33
C ASP A 48 17.06 -52.99 -1.40
N LYS A 49 17.58 -51.89 -1.96
CA LYS A 49 17.86 -50.65 -1.21
C LYS A 49 16.57 -49.97 -0.75
N LEU A 50 15.55 -49.93 -1.60
CA LEU A 50 14.22 -49.37 -1.31
C LEU A 50 13.49 -50.19 -0.23
N LYS A 51 13.49 -51.52 -0.36
CA LYS A 51 12.97 -52.45 0.67
C LYS A 51 13.61 -52.21 2.04
N ASN A 52 14.92 -52.01 2.09
CA ASN A 52 15.63 -51.79 3.35
C ASN A 52 15.48 -50.35 3.90
N ALA A 53 15.30 -49.36 3.02
CA ALA A 53 14.94 -48.00 3.42
C ALA A 53 13.55 -47.95 4.09
N LEU A 54 12.54 -48.58 3.48
CA LEU A 54 11.15 -48.53 3.94
C LEU A 54 10.87 -49.31 5.25
N LYS A 55 11.77 -50.21 5.67
CA LYS A 55 11.69 -50.95 6.95
C LYS A 55 12.00 -50.09 8.17
N ASN A 56 12.75 -49.01 7.99
CA ASN A 56 13.18 -48.13 9.09
C ASN A 56 12.38 -46.82 9.08
N GLU A 57 12.54 -46.04 10.14
CA GLU A 57 12.13 -44.63 10.17
C GLU A 57 12.84 -43.86 9.04
N ILE A 58 12.08 -43.10 8.25
CA ILE A 58 12.61 -42.32 7.13
C ILE A 58 13.30 -41.08 7.65
N LYS A 59 14.48 -40.78 7.09
CA LYS A 59 15.32 -39.63 7.42
C LYS A 59 15.72 -38.89 6.16
N ASP A 60 16.28 -37.68 6.32
CA ASP A 60 16.72 -36.87 5.19
C ASP A 60 17.69 -37.61 4.27
N GLU A 61 18.67 -38.34 4.82
CA GLU A 61 19.67 -39.02 4.00
C GLU A 61 19.05 -40.15 3.15
N VAL A 62 17.89 -40.68 3.56
CA VAL A 62 17.10 -41.66 2.82
C VAL A 62 16.35 -40.98 1.68
N CYS A 63 15.72 -39.83 1.96
CA CYS A 63 15.00 -39.04 0.97
C CYS A 63 15.95 -38.47 -0.10
N GLU A 64 17.00 -37.75 0.31
CA GLU A 64 18.00 -37.17 -0.60
C GLU A 64 18.63 -38.21 -1.54
N LYS A 65 18.80 -39.45 -1.08
CA LYS A 65 19.46 -40.52 -1.83
C LYS A 65 18.54 -41.29 -2.78
N TYR A 66 17.25 -41.42 -2.47
CA TYR A 66 16.35 -42.35 -3.16
C TYR A 66 15.10 -41.70 -3.76
N GLU A 67 14.73 -40.47 -3.38
CA GLU A 67 13.53 -39.79 -3.87
C GLU A 67 13.59 -39.48 -5.38
N GLU A 68 14.70 -38.91 -5.86
CA GLU A 68 14.93 -38.64 -7.29
C GLU A 68 15.02 -39.95 -8.10
N LYS A 69 15.67 -40.99 -7.54
CA LYS A 69 15.72 -42.32 -8.17
C LYS A 69 14.32 -42.92 -8.32
N CYS A 70 13.48 -42.82 -7.29
CA CYS A 70 12.10 -43.28 -7.35
C CYS A 70 11.30 -42.55 -8.43
N ILE A 71 11.39 -41.22 -8.48
CA ILE A 71 10.72 -40.40 -9.50
C ILE A 71 11.11 -40.81 -10.93
N LEU A 72 12.37 -41.20 -11.16
CA LEU A 72 12.87 -41.63 -12.47
C LEU A 72 12.54 -43.09 -12.82
N LEU A 73 12.58 -43.99 -11.84
CA LEU A 73 12.54 -45.44 -12.07
C LEU A 73 11.14 -46.07 -11.89
N GLU A 74 10.22 -45.44 -11.16
CA GLU A 74 8.91 -46.06 -10.89
C GLU A 74 8.01 -46.21 -12.14
N GLU A 75 8.21 -45.38 -13.16
CA GLU A 75 7.46 -45.48 -14.43
C GLU A 75 7.84 -46.71 -15.25
N THR A 76 8.96 -47.38 -14.95
CA THR A 76 9.36 -48.64 -15.60
C THR A 76 8.41 -49.79 -15.25
N GLY A 77 7.74 -49.73 -14.10
CA GLY A 77 6.89 -50.82 -13.59
C GLY A 77 7.63 -52.14 -13.35
N TYR A 78 8.97 -52.11 -13.22
CA TYR A 78 9.85 -53.29 -13.18
C TYR A 78 9.41 -54.37 -12.18
N SER A 79 9.04 -53.95 -10.97
CA SER A 79 8.53 -54.83 -9.93
C SER A 79 7.45 -54.15 -9.08
N ASP A 80 6.59 -54.93 -8.43
CA ASP A 80 5.58 -54.41 -7.50
C ASP A 80 6.23 -53.71 -6.29
N ASP A 81 7.46 -54.07 -5.92
CA ASP A 81 8.21 -53.43 -4.83
C ASP A 81 8.67 -52.02 -5.20
N ILE A 82 9.14 -51.79 -6.43
CA ILE A 82 9.43 -50.43 -6.92
C ILE A 82 8.12 -49.66 -7.10
N LYS A 83 7.13 -50.27 -7.77
CA LYS A 83 5.84 -49.66 -8.11
C LYS A 83 5.03 -49.18 -6.89
N ASN A 84 5.05 -49.92 -5.78
CA ASN A 84 4.35 -49.53 -4.54
C ASN A 84 5.27 -48.85 -3.52
N GLY A 85 6.56 -49.25 -3.48
CA GLY A 85 7.54 -48.71 -2.54
C GLY A 85 7.93 -47.27 -2.85
N CYS A 86 8.03 -46.87 -4.12
CA CYS A 86 8.40 -45.51 -4.49
C CYS A 86 7.33 -44.46 -4.16
N PRO A 87 6.03 -44.67 -4.47
CA PRO A 87 4.95 -43.84 -3.92
C PRO A 87 5.02 -43.71 -2.39
N SER A 88 5.19 -44.84 -1.68
CA SER A 88 5.28 -44.87 -0.21
C SER A 88 6.50 -44.12 0.35
N LEU A 89 7.65 -44.19 -0.32
CA LEU A 89 8.85 -43.44 0.07
C LEU A 89 8.61 -41.93 -0.04
N ARG A 90 8.05 -41.47 -1.16
CA ARG A 90 7.81 -40.04 -1.41
C ARG A 90 6.79 -39.45 -0.47
N GLU A 91 5.72 -40.20 -0.14
CA GLU A 91 4.74 -39.77 0.85
C GLU A 91 5.43 -39.52 2.20
N LYS A 92 6.16 -40.51 2.73
CA LYS A 92 6.91 -40.36 3.99
C LYS A 92 7.94 -39.23 3.95
N CYS A 93 8.63 -39.04 2.81
CA CYS A 93 9.58 -37.95 2.62
C CYS A 93 8.91 -36.57 2.58
N TYR A 94 7.69 -36.47 2.06
CA TYR A 94 6.89 -35.25 2.05
C TYR A 94 6.31 -34.94 3.44
N GLU A 95 5.80 -35.96 4.13
CA GLU A 95 5.36 -35.87 5.53
C GLU A 95 6.49 -35.38 6.44
N LEU A 96 7.67 -36.00 6.40
CA LEU A 96 8.85 -35.59 7.16
C LEU A 96 9.25 -34.12 6.89
N LYS A 97 9.18 -33.68 5.63
CA LYS A 97 9.50 -32.29 5.25
C LYS A 97 8.46 -31.30 5.76
N ARG A 98 7.18 -31.68 5.85
CA ARG A 98 6.10 -30.86 6.44
C ARG A 98 6.16 -30.83 7.97
N GLU A 99 6.42 -31.98 8.58
CA GLU A 99 6.59 -32.14 10.03
C GLU A 99 7.67 -31.16 10.54
N LYS A 100 8.84 -31.15 9.91
CA LYS A 100 9.94 -30.23 10.23
C LYS A 100 9.57 -28.75 10.21
N VAL A 101 8.69 -28.34 9.29
CA VAL A 101 8.19 -26.96 9.24
C VAL A 101 7.30 -26.65 10.45
N ALA A 102 6.45 -27.60 10.86
CA ALA A 102 5.66 -27.48 12.08
C ALA A 102 6.54 -27.48 13.35
N GLU A 103 7.60 -28.29 13.40
CA GLU A 103 8.59 -28.27 14.49
C GLU A 103 9.34 -26.95 14.59
N GLU A 104 9.78 -26.39 13.45
CA GLU A 104 10.42 -25.09 13.40
C GLU A 104 9.50 -24.01 13.99
N LEU A 105 8.23 -24.00 13.60
CA LEU A 105 7.23 -23.06 14.10
C LEU A 105 6.94 -23.23 15.60
N LEU A 106 6.87 -24.48 16.09
CA LEU A 106 6.71 -24.75 17.52
C LEU A 106 7.93 -24.27 18.31
N LEU A 107 9.15 -24.54 17.85
CA LEU A 107 10.37 -24.07 18.51
C LEU A 107 10.42 -22.52 18.54
N ARG A 108 10.06 -21.84 17.45
CA ARG A 108 9.94 -20.37 17.39
C ARG A 108 8.86 -19.84 18.36
N ALA A 109 7.74 -20.56 18.53
CA ALA A 109 6.64 -20.17 19.43
C ALA A 109 6.91 -20.43 20.92
N LEU A 110 7.66 -21.49 21.22
CA LEU A 110 8.05 -21.88 22.58
C LEU A 110 9.20 -20.99 23.08
N GLY A 111 10.19 -20.71 22.22
CA GLY A 111 11.39 -19.95 22.57
C GLY A 111 12.19 -20.63 23.69
N GLY A 112 12.65 -19.86 24.67
CA GLY A 112 13.36 -20.38 25.85
C GLY A 112 12.63 -21.51 26.61
N ASP A 113 11.30 -21.54 26.58
CA ASP A 113 10.48 -22.55 27.26
C ASP A 113 10.70 -23.98 26.68
N ALA A 114 11.15 -24.11 25.43
CA ALA A 114 11.41 -25.41 24.78
C ALA A 114 12.51 -26.26 25.47
N LYS A 115 13.34 -25.62 26.31
CA LYS A 115 14.47 -26.25 27.03
C LYS A 115 14.01 -27.22 28.14
N GLY A 116 12.87 -26.94 28.75
CA GLY A 116 12.30 -27.67 29.87
C GLY A 116 10.95 -28.30 29.49
N VAL A 117 10.72 -29.56 29.86
CA VAL A 117 9.52 -30.30 29.38
C VAL A 117 8.25 -29.76 30.02
N ASN A 118 8.31 -29.31 31.27
CA ASN A 118 7.14 -28.79 32.00
C ASN A 118 6.81 -27.36 31.55
N GLU A 119 7.85 -26.55 31.35
CA GLU A 119 7.80 -25.17 30.84
C GLU A 119 7.24 -25.17 29.41
N CYS A 120 7.80 -26.03 28.55
CA CYS A 120 7.31 -26.29 27.20
C CYS A 120 5.82 -26.68 27.20
N LYS A 121 5.40 -27.64 28.03
CA LYS A 121 3.98 -28.04 28.12
C LYS A 121 3.07 -26.89 28.54
N GLY A 122 3.42 -26.14 29.58
CA GLY A 122 2.66 -24.97 30.03
C GLY A 122 2.66 -23.79 29.04
N LYS A 123 3.60 -23.77 28.09
CA LYS A 123 3.62 -22.84 26.96
C LYS A 123 2.80 -23.36 25.78
N MET A 124 2.82 -24.67 25.48
CA MET A 124 2.00 -25.33 24.47
C MET A 124 0.52 -25.05 24.68
N GLU A 125 0.02 -25.14 25.92
CA GLU A 125 -1.38 -24.81 26.27
C GLU A 125 -1.82 -23.40 25.82
N LYS A 126 -0.88 -22.45 25.67
CA LYS A 126 -1.14 -21.07 25.24
C LYS A 126 -1.00 -20.86 23.73
N VAL A 127 -0.08 -21.57 23.07
CA VAL A 127 0.22 -21.36 21.63
C VAL A 127 -0.60 -22.27 20.71
N CYS A 128 -0.84 -23.52 21.13
CA CYS A 128 -1.53 -24.52 20.34
C CYS A 128 -3.00 -24.21 19.97
N PRO A 129 -3.82 -23.48 20.77
CA PRO A 129 -5.17 -23.06 20.34
C PRO A 129 -5.16 -22.17 19.09
N VAL A 130 -4.02 -21.54 18.78
CA VAL A 130 -3.78 -20.80 17.55
C VAL A 130 -3.08 -21.69 16.51
N LEU A 131 -1.94 -22.30 16.86
CA LEU A 131 -1.07 -23.02 15.91
C LEU A 131 -1.70 -24.28 15.32
N SER A 132 -2.48 -25.04 16.10
CA SER A 132 -3.19 -26.26 15.62
C SER A 132 -4.17 -25.99 14.46
N ARG A 133 -4.47 -24.71 14.18
CA ARG A 133 -5.35 -24.29 13.10
C ARG A 133 -4.59 -23.92 11.82
N GLU A 134 -3.26 -23.90 11.83
CA GLU A 134 -2.42 -23.44 10.70
C GLU A 134 -1.79 -24.59 9.88
N SER A 135 -1.66 -25.79 10.44
CA SER A 135 -1.37 -27.03 9.69
C SER A 135 -1.83 -28.28 10.46
N ASP A 136 -1.96 -29.41 9.77
CA ASP A 136 -2.39 -30.68 10.36
C ASP A 136 -1.26 -31.37 11.17
N GLU A 137 -0.01 -31.09 10.85
CA GLU A 137 1.17 -31.48 11.64
C GLU A 137 1.21 -30.71 12.97
N LEU A 138 0.94 -29.39 12.94
CA LEU A 138 0.79 -28.59 14.15
C LEU A 138 -0.38 -29.08 15.01
N MET A 139 -1.49 -29.51 14.41
CA MET A 139 -2.58 -30.18 15.15
C MET A 139 -2.08 -31.46 15.84
N THR A 140 -1.34 -32.31 15.13
CA THR A 140 -0.79 -33.57 15.66
C THR A 140 0.10 -33.34 16.88
N PHE A 141 1.08 -32.44 16.78
CA PHE A 141 1.96 -32.08 17.90
C PHE A 141 1.18 -31.50 19.09
N CYS A 142 0.18 -30.66 18.80
CA CYS A 142 -0.68 -30.08 19.84
C CYS A 142 -1.60 -31.08 20.54
N LEU A 143 -1.73 -32.32 20.06
CA LEU A 143 -2.52 -33.38 20.70
C LEU A 143 -1.72 -34.28 21.65
N ASP A 144 -0.39 -34.35 21.50
CA ASP A 144 0.51 -34.86 22.54
C ASP A 144 1.59 -33.83 22.90
N PRO A 145 1.28 -32.87 23.80
CA PRO A 145 2.28 -31.94 24.32
C PRO A 145 3.43 -32.60 25.06
N SER A 146 3.25 -33.82 25.59
CA SER A 146 4.24 -34.45 26.46
C SER A 146 5.31 -35.17 25.63
N GLY A 147 4.90 -35.93 24.60
CA GLY A 147 5.78 -36.47 23.57
C GLY A 147 6.50 -35.37 22.80
N THR A 148 5.74 -34.41 22.25
CA THR A 148 6.26 -33.27 21.49
C THR A 148 7.36 -32.51 22.25
N CYS A 149 7.11 -32.09 23.50
CA CYS A 149 8.14 -31.41 24.29
C CYS A 149 9.37 -32.29 24.57
N GLY A 150 9.21 -33.62 24.63
CA GLY A 150 10.32 -34.57 24.75
C GLY A 150 11.19 -34.66 23.48
N GLU A 151 10.58 -34.54 22.31
CA GLU A 151 11.25 -34.62 21.00
C GLU A 151 11.87 -33.30 20.57
N LEU A 152 11.14 -32.19 20.71
CA LEU A 152 11.67 -30.84 20.49
C LEU A 152 12.89 -30.58 21.36
N LYS A 153 12.91 -31.05 22.61
CA LYS A 153 14.08 -30.98 23.50
C LYS A 153 15.29 -31.79 23.03
N LYS A 154 15.09 -32.87 22.25
CA LYS A 154 16.20 -33.60 21.59
C LYS A 154 16.73 -32.77 20.42
N LYS A 155 15.86 -32.41 19.46
CA LYS A 155 16.21 -31.65 18.24
C LYS A 155 16.81 -30.28 18.54
N LEU A 156 16.40 -29.64 19.64
CA LEU A 156 17.00 -28.40 20.13
C LEU A 156 18.50 -28.54 20.40
N LYS A 157 19.01 -29.71 20.83
CA LYS A 157 20.45 -29.91 21.05
C LYS A 157 21.24 -29.69 19.77
N ASP A 158 20.77 -30.31 18.69
CA ASP A 158 21.40 -30.32 17.38
C ASP A 158 21.34 -28.91 16.75
N LEU A 159 20.22 -28.19 16.93
CA LEU A 159 20.09 -26.77 16.57
C LEU A 159 21.01 -25.85 17.38
N CYS A 160 21.26 -26.17 18.65
CA CYS A 160 22.13 -25.39 19.52
C CYS A 160 23.62 -25.65 19.30
N GLU A 161 24.05 -26.74 18.65
CA GLU A 161 25.47 -27.01 18.42
C GLU A 161 26.15 -25.97 17.51
N PRO A 162 25.64 -25.66 16.31
CA PRO A 162 26.18 -24.59 15.49
C PRO A 162 26.31 -23.26 16.26
N LEU A 163 25.33 -22.94 17.11
CA LEU A 163 25.28 -21.68 17.86
C LEU A 163 26.38 -21.51 18.93
N LYS A 164 27.17 -22.54 19.23
CA LYS A 164 28.30 -22.49 20.17
C LYS A 164 29.64 -22.11 19.52
N GLU A 165 29.79 -22.32 18.21
CA GLU A 165 31.01 -21.98 17.47
C GLU A 165 30.91 -20.56 16.90
N GLU A 166 31.94 -19.73 17.02
CA GLU A 166 31.93 -18.38 16.43
C GLU A 166 31.99 -18.41 14.90
N LEU A 167 31.27 -17.50 14.24
CA LEU A 167 31.44 -17.29 12.80
C LEU A 167 32.88 -16.85 12.47
N LYS A 168 33.45 -17.49 11.43
CA LYS A 168 34.75 -17.15 10.84
C LYS A 168 34.58 -15.98 9.85
N ASP A 169 35.58 -15.12 9.72
CA ASP A 169 35.47 -13.88 8.93
C ASP A 169 35.04 -14.08 7.47
N GLY A 170 35.48 -15.16 6.82
CA GLY A 170 35.10 -15.52 5.45
C GLY A 170 33.68 -16.07 5.29
N GLU A 171 32.97 -16.35 6.38
CA GLU A 171 31.59 -16.84 6.38
C GLU A 171 30.56 -15.77 6.75
N LEU A 172 30.98 -14.67 7.40
CA LEU A 172 30.11 -13.60 7.89
C LEU A 172 29.13 -13.11 6.81
N GLU A 173 29.65 -12.75 5.63
CA GLU A 173 28.85 -12.18 4.54
C GLU A 173 27.71 -13.09 4.06
N LYS A 174 27.89 -14.42 4.15
CA LYS A 174 26.90 -15.41 3.68
C LYS A 174 26.00 -15.93 4.80
N LYS A 175 26.53 -16.11 6.01
CA LYS A 175 25.84 -16.78 7.12
C LYS A 175 25.28 -15.83 8.18
N CYS A 176 25.69 -14.56 8.22
CA CYS A 176 25.25 -13.61 9.27
C CYS A 176 23.72 -13.55 9.41
N HIS A 177 22.96 -13.42 8.32
CA HIS A 177 21.50 -13.30 8.43
C HIS A 177 20.86 -14.55 9.06
N GLU A 178 21.15 -15.74 8.52
CA GLU A 178 20.68 -17.03 9.04
C GLU A 178 21.11 -17.25 10.50
N ARG A 179 22.35 -16.86 10.83
CA ARG A 179 22.90 -16.99 12.17
C ARG A 179 22.16 -16.11 13.17
N LEU A 180 21.93 -14.85 12.83
CA LEU A 180 21.24 -13.91 13.70
C LEU A 180 19.74 -14.26 13.85
N GLU A 181 19.12 -14.80 12.80
CA GLU A 181 17.77 -15.39 12.88
C GLU A 181 17.72 -16.56 13.86
N LYS A 182 18.61 -17.55 13.73
CA LYS A 182 18.70 -18.69 14.66
C LYS A 182 18.99 -18.23 16.09
N CYS A 183 19.84 -17.21 16.26
CA CYS A 183 20.12 -16.60 17.55
C CYS A 183 18.91 -15.87 18.16
N HIS A 184 18.06 -15.25 17.34
CA HIS A 184 16.83 -14.59 17.80
C HIS A 184 15.81 -15.60 18.33
N PHE A 185 15.53 -16.68 17.58
CA PHE A 185 14.49 -17.65 17.97
C PHE A 185 14.95 -18.72 18.97
N TYR A 186 16.20 -19.20 18.87
CA TYR A 186 16.68 -20.34 19.65
C TYR A 186 17.72 -19.97 20.72
N GLY A 187 18.28 -18.76 20.67
CA GLY A 187 19.40 -18.34 21.52
C GLY A 187 19.13 -18.44 23.03
N GLU A 188 17.91 -18.17 23.48
CA GLU A 188 17.50 -18.30 24.88
C GLU A 188 17.36 -19.76 25.36
N ALA A 189 16.95 -20.65 24.46
CA ALA A 189 16.76 -22.07 24.76
C ALA A 189 18.11 -22.80 24.84
N CYS A 190 19.11 -22.32 24.10
CA CYS A 190 20.46 -22.85 24.07
C CYS A 190 21.34 -22.44 25.27
N THR A 191 22.49 -23.08 25.42
CA THR A 191 23.52 -22.75 26.43
C THR A 191 24.89 -22.63 25.80
N GLY A 192 25.67 -21.63 26.25
CA GLY A 192 27.01 -21.37 25.73
C GLY A 192 27.04 -20.85 24.29
N THR A 193 25.99 -20.13 23.86
CA THR A 193 25.92 -19.60 22.50
C THR A 193 26.82 -18.38 22.29
N LYS A 194 27.29 -18.22 21.05
CA LYS A 194 28.12 -17.10 20.57
C LYS A 194 27.33 -15.98 19.91
N CYS A 195 26.02 -15.96 20.15
CA CYS A 195 25.07 -15.04 19.54
C CYS A 195 25.33 -13.55 19.81
N LYS A 196 26.03 -13.20 20.90
CA LYS A 196 26.40 -11.80 21.18
C LYS A 196 27.61 -11.39 20.36
N GLU A 197 28.63 -12.24 20.33
CA GLU A 197 29.85 -12.05 19.56
C GLU A 197 29.57 -12.04 18.05
N ASP A 198 28.77 -12.99 17.56
CA ASP A 198 28.32 -13.05 16.16
C ASP A 198 27.52 -11.79 15.79
N LYS A 199 26.65 -11.29 16.68
CA LYS A 199 25.90 -10.05 16.46
C LYS A 199 26.83 -8.86 16.24
N THR A 200 27.83 -8.65 17.10
CA THR A 200 28.79 -7.56 16.93
C THR A 200 29.59 -7.70 15.63
N LYS A 201 30.10 -8.89 15.30
CA LYS A 201 30.84 -9.13 14.05
C LYS A 201 29.99 -8.90 12.79
N CYS A 202 28.71 -9.25 12.83
CA CYS A 202 27.79 -9.01 11.71
C CYS A 202 27.43 -7.52 11.58
N GLU A 203 27.21 -6.82 12.70
CA GLU A 203 26.97 -5.36 12.74
C GLU A 203 28.18 -4.57 12.22
N GLU A 204 29.42 -5.00 12.52
CA GLU A 204 30.66 -4.44 11.95
C GLU A 204 30.75 -4.59 10.43
N LYS A 205 30.06 -5.58 9.84
CA LYS A 205 29.92 -5.77 8.38
C LYS A 205 28.68 -5.08 7.80
N GLY A 206 27.90 -4.36 8.62
CA GLY A 206 26.65 -3.73 8.21
C GLY A 206 25.48 -4.71 8.00
N ILE A 207 25.61 -5.97 8.44
CA ILE A 207 24.58 -7.00 8.29
C ILE A 207 23.78 -7.11 9.59
N THR A 208 22.57 -6.56 9.58
CA THR A 208 21.62 -6.64 10.72
C THR A 208 20.47 -7.58 10.39
N TYR A 209 20.11 -8.48 11.31
CA TYR A 209 18.85 -9.21 11.22
C TYR A 209 17.70 -8.39 11.81
N LYS A 210 16.63 -8.25 11.03
CA LYS A 210 15.42 -7.55 11.44
C LYS A 210 14.39 -8.58 11.91
N ALA A 211 14.36 -8.83 13.22
CA ALA A 211 13.40 -9.73 13.83
C ALA A 211 11.95 -9.36 13.46
N PRO A 212 11.02 -10.33 13.38
CA PRO A 212 9.60 -10.01 13.42
C PRO A 212 9.31 -9.13 14.63
N GLU A 213 8.31 -8.25 14.50
CA GLU A 213 7.93 -7.27 15.55
C GLU A 213 8.95 -6.16 15.88
N SER A 214 10.18 -6.17 15.33
CA SER A 214 11.19 -5.13 15.59
C SER A 214 10.77 -3.70 15.21
N ASP A 215 9.78 -3.55 14.32
CA ASP A 215 9.08 -2.30 14.02
C ASP A 215 7.91 -2.00 14.99
N PHE A 216 8.03 -2.39 16.27
CA PHE A 216 7.00 -2.07 17.25
C PHE A 216 6.81 -0.56 17.37
N SER A 217 5.57 -0.12 17.29
CA SER A 217 5.18 1.28 17.41
C SER A 217 4.12 1.40 18.49
N PRO A 218 4.23 2.36 19.44
CA PRO A 218 3.25 2.56 20.50
C PRO A 218 1.78 2.63 20.06
N VAL A 219 1.54 3.07 18.82
CA VAL A 219 0.21 3.23 18.22
C VAL A 219 -0.26 2.02 17.40
N LYS A 220 0.55 0.97 17.23
CA LYS A 220 0.18 -0.25 16.52
C LYS A 220 -0.28 -1.34 17.51
N PRO A 221 -1.15 -2.28 17.10
CA PRO A 221 -1.42 -3.46 17.90
C PRO A 221 -0.12 -4.23 18.11
N ARG A 222 0.01 -4.90 19.28
CA ARG A 222 1.00 -5.96 19.42
C ARG A 222 0.81 -6.98 18.31
N ALA A 223 1.92 -7.47 17.76
CA ALA A 223 1.86 -8.46 16.72
C ALA A 223 1.28 -9.78 17.27
N SER A 224 0.59 -10.51 16.40
CA SER A 224 0.00 -11.79 16.74
C SER A 224 1.08 -12.86 16.83
N LEU A 225 0.82 -13.96 17.56
CA LEU A 225 1.73 -15.10 17.64
C LEU A 225 2.25 -15.56 16.27
N LEU A 226 1.38 -15.61 15.25
CA LEU A 226 1.77 -16.01 13.89
C LEU A 226 2.77 -15.06 13.26
N ARG A 227 2.66 -13.75 13.56
CA ARG A 227 3.63 -12.75 13.12
C ARG A 227 4.89 -12.77 13.98
N SER A 228 4.80 -13.03 15.28
CA SER A 228 5.94 -13.11 16.20
C SER A 228 6.92 -14.21 15.80
N ILE A 229 6.41 -15.36 15.34
CA ILE A 229 7.22 -16.50 14.90
C ILE A 229 7.65 -16.44 13.43
N GLY A 230 7.17 -15.45 12.66
CA GLY A 230 7.44 -15.35 11.23
C GLY A 230 6.80 -16.48 10.40
N LEU A 231 5.56 -16.88 10.70
CA LEU A 231 4.85 -17.97 10.01
C LEU A 231 4.93 -17.87 8.48
N ASP A 232 4.62 -16.69 7.95
CA ASP A 232 4.63 -16.41 6.51
C ASP A 232 6.00 -16.65 5.89
N ASP A 233 7.08 -16.31 6.61
CA ASP A 233 8.45 -16.40 6.10
C ASP A 233 8.95 -17.85 6.12
N VAL A 234 8.59 -18.61 7.16
CA VAL A 234 8.84 -20.06 7.23
C VAL A 234 8.08 -20.79 6.11
N TYR A 235 6.79 -20.51 5.91
CA TYR A 235 6.01 -21.11 4.81
C TYR A 235 6.55 -20.70 3.43
N LYS A 236 6.89 -19.43 3.21
CA LYS A 236 7.58 -18.98 1.98
C LYS A 236 8.93 -19.66 1.76
N ASN A 237 9.63 -20.05 2.83
CA ASN A 237 10.87 -20.80 2.73
C ASN A 237 10.61 -22.27 2.37
N ALA A 238 9.63 -22.92 3.01
CA ALA A 238 9.18 -24.28 2.69
C ALA A 238 8.76 -24.41 1.21
N GLU A 239 8.06 -23.40 0.67
CA GLU A 239 7.69 -23.36 -0.75
C GLU A 239 8.90 -23.43 -1.70
N LYS A 240 10.08 -22.93 -1.31
CA LYS A 240 11.31 -23.03 -2.14
C LYS A 240 11.78 -24.47 -2.31
N HIS A 241 11.42 -25.36 -1.38
CA HIS A 241 11.69 -26.78 -1.43
C HIS A 241 10.52 -27.58 -2.03
N GLY A 242 9.54 -26.91 -2.64
CA GLY A 242 8.35 -27.54 -3.22
C GLY A 242 7.35 -28.04 -2.17
N ILE A 243 7.44 -27.59 -0.93
CA ILE A 243 6.53 -27.97 0.15
C ILE A 243 5.37 -26.99 0.19
N ILE A 244 4.15 -27.48 -0.06
CA ILE A 244 2.92 -26.69 0.08
C ILE A 244 2.36 -26.96 1.47
N ILE A 245 2.37 -25.95 2.32
CA ILE A 245 1.64 -25.95 3.59
C ILE A 245 0.67 -24.77 3.54
N GLY A 246 -0.56 -25.00 3.97
CA GLY A 246 -1.58 -23.98 3.97
C GLY A 246 -2.76 -24.38 4.82
N LYS A 247 -3.49 -23.36 5.28
CA LYS A 247 -4.77 -23.52 5.94
C LYS A 247 -5.82 -23.95 4.90
N SER A 248 -6.70 -24.90 5.21
CA SER A 248 -7.90 -25.08 4.39
C SER A 248 -8.71 -23.77 4.42
N GLY A 249 -8.98 -23.19 3.25
CA GLY A 249 -9.68 -21.91 3.17
C GLY A 249 -8.79 -20.67 3.25
N VAL A 250 -7.71 -20.63 2.47
CA VAL A 250 -7.14 -19.35 1.99
C VAL A 250 -8.05 -18.73 0.91
N ASP A 251 -8.85 -19.56 0.22
CA ASP A 251 -9.84 -19.18 -0.81
C ASP A 251 -11.32 -19.48 -0.41
N LEU A 252 -11.57 -19.94 0.83
CA LEU A 252 -12.88 -20.38 1.34
C LEU A 252 -12.97 -20.07 2.85
N PRO A 253 -14.17 -19.91 3.46
CA PRO A 253 -14.27 -19.49 4.86
C PRO A 253 -13.59 -20.47 5.84
N ARG A 254 -12.91 -19.89 6.84
CA ARG A 254 -12.16 -20.58 7.91
C ARG A 254 -12.93 -21.77 8.50
N LYS A 255 -12.23 -22.85 8.87
CA LYS A 255 -12.74 -23.89 9.79
C LYS A 255 -13.08 -23.24 11.15
N SER A 256 -14.32 -22.78 11.32
CA SER A 256 -14.83 -22.20 12.57
C SER A 256 -16.17 -22.83 12.95
N GLY A 257 -16.40 -23.00 14.26
CA GLY A 257 -17.58 -23.68 14.77
C GLY A 257 -17.54 -25.20 14.59
N THR A 258 -18.71 -25.80 14.37
CA THR A 258 -18.94 -27.25 14.47
C THR A 258 -18.05 -28.12 13.59
N LYS A 259 -17.58 -27.65 12.43
CA LYS A 259 -16.65 -28.42 11.58
C LYS A 259 -15.30 -28.68 12.26
N PHE A 260 -14.72 -27.68 12.91
CA PHE A 260 -13.42 -27.83 13.59
C PHE A 260 -13.54 -28.77 14.79
N LEU A 261 -14.64 -28.66 15.55
CA LEU A 261 -14.93 -29.58 16.66
C LEU A 261 -15.13 -31.03 16.17
N GLN A 262 -15.81 -31.23 15.04
CA GLN A 262 -15.95 -32.55 14.42
C GLN A 262 -14.59 -33.12 13.99
N ASP A 263 -13.76 -32.33 13.29
CA ASP A 263 -12.39 -32.72 12.89
C ASP A 263 -11.56 -33.16 14.11
N LEU A 264 -11.60 -32.39 15.20
CA LEU A 264 -10.88 -32.68 16.44
C LEU A 264 -11.38 -33.96 17.14
N LEU A 265 -12.70 -34.19 17.18
CA LEU A 265 -13.29 -35.43 17.74
C LEU A 265 -12.95 -36.66 16.89
N LEU A 266 -12.88 -36.52 15.56
CA LEU A 266 -12.46 -37.58 14.65
C LEU A 266 -11.00 -37.99 14.90
N LEU A 267 -10.09 -37.02 15.04
CA LEU A 267 -8.68 -37.32 15.32
C LEU A 267 -8.48 -37.94 16.71
N LEU A 268 -9.14 -37.40 17.74
CA LEU A 268 -9.09 -37.96 19.10
C LEU A 268 -9.60 -39.41 19.17
N SER A 269 -10.53 -39.79 18.27
CA SER A 269 -11.08 -41.15 18.15
C SER A 269 -10.45 -42.02 17.07
N GLN A 270 -9.34 -41.60 16.45
CA GLN A 270 -8.69 -42.30 15.33
C GLN A 270 -8.28 -43.75 15.64
N ASP A 271 -7.83 -44.03 16.87
CA ASP A 271 -7.43 -45.37 17.32
C ASP A 271 -8.63 -46.29 17.64
N GLU A 272 -9.87 -45.77 17.57
CA GLU A 272 -11.07 -46.58 17.83
C GLU A 272 -11.43 -47.39 16.59
N ASN A 273 -11.36 -48.71 16.72
CA ASN A 273 -11.68 -49.63 15.63
C ASN A 273 -13.19 -49.80 15.45
N ASN A 274 -13.99 -49.57 16.50
CA ASN A 274 -15.43 -49.53 16.38
C ASN A 274 -15.86 -48.24 15.63
N LYS A 275 -16.80 -48.40 14.68
CA LYS A 275 -17.27 -47.31 13.81
C LYS A 275 -18.43 -46.52 14.41
N ASP A 276 -19.09 -47.05 15.45
CA ASP A 276 -20.23 -46.42 16.08
C ASP A 276 -19.84 -45.09 16.77
N ALA A 277 -20.67 -44.06 16.66
CA ALA A 277 -20.38 -42.75 17.24
C ALA A 277 -20.28 -42.79 18.78
N THR A 278 -20.90 -43.75 19.47
CA THR A 278 -20.80 -43.92 20.93
C THR A 278 -19.39 -44.30 21.35
N SER A 279 -18.82 -45.35 20.77
CA SER A 279 -17.45 -45.79 21.07
C SER A 279 -16.43 -44.74 20.68
N LYS A 280 -16.53 -44.16 19.47
CA LYS A 280 -15.67 -43.04 19.05
C LYS A 280 -15.77 -41.85 19.99
N CYS A 281 -16.97 -41.44 20.37
CA CYS A 281 -17.17 -40.35 21.32
C CYS A 281 -16.54 -40.66 22.69
N LYS A 282 -16.76 -41.86 23.23
CA LYS A 282 -16.12 -42.30 24.50
C LYS A 282 -14.60 -42.28 24.42
N LYS A 283 -14.03 -42.74 23.30
CA LYS A 283 -12.58 -42.69 23.06
C LYS A 283 -12.06 -41.25 23.03
N ALA A 284 -12.74 -40.36 22.30
CA ALA A 284 -12.35 -38.96 22.18
C ALA A 284 -12.43 -38.22 23.53
N LEU A 285 -13.55 -38.39 24.25
CA LEU A 285 -13.73 -37.81 25.59
C LEU A 285 -12.76 -38.40 26.63
N GLY A 286 -12.29 -39.64 26.44
CA GLY A 286 -11.24 -40.25 27.24
C GLY A 286 -9.87 -39.56 27.13
N LYS A 287 -9.62 -38.77 26.08
CA LYS A 287 -8.38 -38.00 25.87
C LYS A 287 -8.48 -36.53 26.33
N CYS A 288 -9.61 -36.11 26.89
CA CYS A 288 -9.90 -34.71 27.23
C CYS A 288 -8.82 -33.99 28.06
N ASP A 289 -8.14 -34.66 28.99
CA ASP A 289 -7.11 -33.99 29.81
C ASP A 289 -5.86 -33.55 29.02
N ALA A 290 -5.62 -34.14 27.84
CA ALA A 290 -4.54 -33.74 26.95
C ALA A 290 -4.98 -32.75 25.85
N SER A 291 -6.29 -32.55 25.62
CA SER A 291 -6.80 -31.84 24.44
C SER A 291 -7.82 -30.74 24.70
N LYS A 292 -8.46 -30.69 25.88
CA LYS A 292 -9.55 -29.74 26.19
C LYS A 292 -9.16 -28.26 26.07
N TYR A 293 -7.88 -27.95 26.13
CA TYR A 293 -7.38 -26.57 26.01
C TYR A 293 -7.37 -26.06 24.54
N LEU A 294 -7.43 -26.96 23.55
CA LEU A 294 -7.31 -26.61 22.12
C LEU A 294 -8.53 -25.86 21.56
N ASP A 295 -9.71 -26.12 22.12
CA ASP A 295 -10.96 -25.51 21.68
C ASP A 295 -11.98 -25.35 22.81
N HIS A 296 -12.68 -24.21 22.81
CA HIS A 296 -13.64 -23.86 23.85
C HIS A 296 -14.91 -24.73 23.83
N ASP A 297 -15.34 -25.22 22.66
CA ASP A 297 -16.49 -26.11 22.57
C ASP A 297 -16.11 -27.56 22.89
N LEU A 298 -14.86 -27.98 22.60
CA LEU A 298 -14.32 -29.23 23.14
C LEU A 298 -14.26 -29.19 24.67
N MET A 299 -13.78 -28.09 25.26
CA MET A 299 -13.75 -27.91 26.71
C MET A 299 -15.13 -28.13 27.35
N LYS A 300 -16.19 -27.56 26.78
CA LYS A 300 -17.59 -27.76 27.24
C LYS A 300 -18.05 -29.22 27.15
N LEU A 301 -17.66 -29.95 26.11
CA LEU A 301 -17.98 -31.38 25.97
C LEU A 301 -17.25 -32.22 27.03
N CYS A 302 -15.98 -31.89 27.29
CA CYS A 302 -15.13 -32.55 28.27
C CYS A 302 -15.65 -32.34 29.71
N ASP A 303 -15.86 -31.10 30.12
CA ASP A 303 -16.26 -30.75 31.49
C ASP A 303 -17.67 -31.28 31.84
N GLY A 304 -18.57 -31.32 30.86
CA GLY A 304 -19.93 -31.85 31.02
C GLY A 304 -20.09 -33.34 30.73
N LYS A 305 -19.03 -34.05 30.26
CA LYS A 305 -19.08 -35.44 29.74
C LYS A 305 -20.30 -35.71 28.84
N LYS A 306 -20.59 -34.78 27.94
CA LYS A 306 -21.84 -34.75 27.15
C LYS A 306 -21.81 -35.73 25.98
N GLU A 307 -21.81 -37.03 26.28
CA GLU A 307 -21.66 -38.11 25.31
C GLU A 307 -22.67 -38.01 24.15
N ASP A 308 -23.93 -37.65 24.43
CA ASP A 308 -24.97 -37.53 23.40
C ASP A 308 -24.86 -36.27 22.52
N GLU A 309 -24.23 -35.21 23.00
CA GLU A 309 -23.93 -34.00 22.19
C GLU A 309 -22.75 -34.31 21.25
N CYS A 310 -21.74 -34.99 21.76
CA CYS A 310 -20.58 -35.48 21.01
C CYS A 310 -20.94 -36.56 19.97
N LYS A 311 -21.85 -37.51 20.28
CA LYS A 311 -22.41 -38.46 19.28
C LYS A 311 -23.07 -37.73 18.12
N LYS A 312 -23.96 -36.76 18.41
CA LYS A 312 -24.64 -35.96 17.35
C LYS A 312 -23.64 -35.27 16.43
N ILE A 313 -22.52 -34.77 16.96
CA ILE A 313 -21.46 -34.15 16.15
C ILE A 313 -20.74 -35.18 15.25
N LEU A 314 -20.55 -36.42 15.71
CA LEU A 314 -19.89 -37.48 14.93
C LEU A 314 -20.83 -38.24 13.95
N ASP A 315 -22.11 -38.38 14.28
CA ASP A 315 -23.11 -39.02 13.40
C ASP A 315 -23.51 -38.11 12.23
N VAL A 316 -23.57 -36.80 12.46
CA VAL A 316 -23.99 -35.81 11.45
C VAL A 316 -22.86 -35.56 10.44
N ASN A 317 -23.20 -35.60 9.15
CA ASN A 317 -22.37 -35.22 8.00
C ASN A 317 -21.07 -36.03 7.74
N VAL A 318 -20.54 -36.87 8.64
CA VAL A 318 -19.28 -37.61 8.37
C VAL A 318 -19.41 -38.51 7.12
N LYS A 319 -20.51 -39.27 6.99
CA LYS A 319 -20.77 -40.12 5.81
C LYS A 319 -20.93 -39.31 4.51
N GLU A 320 -21.47 -38.09 4.61
CA GLU A 320 -21.59 -37.17 3.50
C GLU A 320 -20.21 -36.64 3.09
N ARG A 321 -19.41 -36.16 4.05
CA ARG A 321 -18.01 -35.74 3.84
C ARG A 321 -17.17 -36.85 3.21
N CYS A 322 -17.23 -38.07 3.71
CA CYS A 322 -16.58 -39.23 3.11
C CYS A 322 -16.97 -39.43 1.63
N THR A 323 -18.25 -39.21 1.30
CA THR A 323 -18.76 -39.38 -0.08
C THR A 323 -18.33 -38.21 -0.97
N LYS A 324 -18.37 -36.97 -0.46
CA LYS A 324 -17.90 -35.77 -1.14
C LYS A 324 -16.39 -35.82 -1.41
N LEU A 325 -15.59 -36.29 -0.45
CA LEU A 325 -14.15 -36.46 -0.60
C LEU A 325 -13.83 -37.50 -1.69
N LYS A 326 -14.44 -38.71 -1.66
CA LYS A 326 -14.26 -39.72 -2.73
C LYS A 326 -14.63 -39.17 -4.11
N LEU A 327 -15.73 -38.42 -4.23
CA LEU A 327 -16.13 -37.75 -5.47
C LEU A 327 -15.09 -36.71 -5.93
N ASN A 328 -14.60 -35.86 -5.02
CA ASN A 328 -13.62 -34.82 -5.34
C ASN A 328 -12.29 -35.45 -5.80
N LEU A 329 -11.80 -36.46 -5.08
CA LEU A 329 -10.59 -37.22 -5.46
C LEU A 329 -10.74 -37.85 -6.85
N TYR A 330 -11.89 -38.47 -7.16
CA TYR A 330 -12.16 -39.02 -8.49
C TYR A 330 -12.21 -37.95 -9.59
N VAL A 331 -12.97 -36.86 -9.38
CA VAL A 331 -13.10 -35.76 -10.35
C VAL A 331 -11.77 -35.04 -10.61
N LYS A 332 -10.88 -34.99 -9.61
CA LYS A 332 -9.52 -34.44 -9.73
C LYS A 332 -8.50 -35.41 -10.35
N GLY A 333 -8.89 -36.66 -10.63
CA GLY A 333 -8.00 -37.70 -11.18
C GLY A 333 -7.04 -38.32 -10.16
N LEU A 334 -7.32 -38.16 -8.86
CA LEU A 334 -6.53 -38.71 -7.74
C LEU A 334 -7.02 -40.10 -7.29
N SER A 335 -8.22 -40.49 -7.71
CA SER A 335 -8.78 -41.84 -7.52
C SER A 335 -9.08 -42.44 -8.88
N THR A 336 -8.55 -43.64 -9.19
CA THR A 336 -8.90 -44.36 -10.43
C THR A 336 -10.32 -44.92 -10.40
N LYS A 337 -10.87 -45.13 -9.19
CA LYS A 337 -12.22 -45.68 -8.95
C LYS A 337 -13.12 -44.69 -8.22
N PHE A 338 -14.39 -44.61 -8.64
CA PHE A 338 -15.41 -43.84 -7.95
C PHE A 338 -16.19 -44.67 -6.92
N GLU A 339 -16.43 -45.95 -7.21
CA GLU A 339 -17.26 -46.83 -6.39
C GLU A 339 -16.74 -46.95 -4.95
N LYS A 340 -17.67 -46.91 -3.98
CA LYS A 340 -17.30 -46.81 -2.55
C LYS A 340 -16.50 -48.01 -2.05
N ALA A 341 -16.83 -49.20 -2.52
CA ALA A 341 -16.14 -50.43 -2.13
C ALA A 341 -14.78 -50.62 -2.83
N GLU A 342 -14.47 -49.85 -3.87
CA GLU A 342 -13.25 -50.01 -4.67
C GLU A 342 -12.12 -49.08 -4.20
N LYS A 343 -10.94 -49.66 -3.98
CA LYS A 343 -9.69 -48.93 -3.76
C LYS A 343 -9.24 -48.23 -5.05
N SER A 344 -8.54 -47.11 -4.91
CA SER A 344 -7.79 -46.54 -6.03
C SER A 344 -6.51 -47.34 -6.25
N ASP A 345 -6.02 -47.34 -7.48
CA ASP A 345 -4.63 -47.66 -7.76
C ASP A 345 -3.73 -46.50 -7.30
N LEU A 346 -2.48 -46.82 -6.94
CA LEU A 346 -1.42 -45.81 -6.73
C LEU A 346 -0.94 -45.29 -8.08
N LEU A 347 -0.78 -43.97 -8.18
CA LEU A 347 -0.37 -43.29 -9.42
C LEU A 347 1.15 -43.07 -9.44
N SER A 348 1.77 -43.32 -10.59
CA SER A 348 3.18 -42.94 -10.82
C SER A 348 3.33 -41.43 -11.03
N TRP A 349 4.57 -40.93 -10.95
CA TRP A 349 4.88 -39.50 -10.93
C TRP A 349 4.31 -38.78 -12.14
N GLY A 350 4.54 -39.29 -13.35
CA GLY A 350 3.96 -38.76 -14.59
C GLY A 350 2.43 -38.72 -14.56
N GLN A 351 1.79 -39.76 -14.03
CA GLN A 351 0.33 -39.90 -13.94
C GLN A 351 -0.32 -38.96 -12.93
N LEU A 352 0.38 -38.52 -11.88
CA LEU A 352 -0.18 -37.63 -10.86
C LEU A 352 -0.67 -36.29 -11.47
N PRO A 353 -1.95 -35.92 -11.29
CA PRO A 353 -2.48 -34.66 -11.81
C PRO A 353 -1.93 -33.46 -11.03
N THR A 354 -1.86 -32.28 -11.65
CA THR A 354 -1.41 -31.03 -11.01
C THR A 354 -2.38 -29.84 -11.23
N LEU A 355 -3.55 -30.10 -11.84
CA LEU A 355 -4.51 -29.08 -12.28
C LEU A 355 -5.49 -28.65 -11.16
N PHE A 356 -4.93 -28.19 -10.04
CA PHE A 356 -5.66 -27.67 -8.87
C PHE A 356 -4.86 -26.54 -8.20
N THR A 357 -5.49 -25.68 -7.40
CA THR A 357 -4.80 -24.56 -6.71
C THR A 357 -4.04 -25.03 -5.46
N LYS A 358 -3.19 -24.17 -4.88
CA LYS A 358 -2.63 -24.38 -3.53
C LYS A 358 -3.72 -24.53 -2.46
N GLY A 359 -4.78 -23.74 -2.53
CA GLY A 359 -5.92 -23.82 -1.62
C GLY A 359 -6.64 -25.16 -1.72
N GLU A 360 -6.84 -25.68 -2.93
CA GLU A 360 -7.42 -27.01 -3.16
C GLU A 360 -6.50 -28.14 -2.63
N CYS A 361 -5.17 -27.99 -2.70
CA CYS A 361 -4.24 -28.92 -2.07
C CYS A 361 -4.42 -28.98 -0.55
N ALA A 362 -4.35 -27.82 0.11
CA ALA A 362 -4.53 -27.71 1.56
C ALA A 362 -5.90 -28.23 2.01
N GLU A 363 -6.96 -28.08 1.20
CA GLU A 363 -8.27 -28.69 1.50
C GLU A 363 -8.26 -30.22 1.34
N LEU A 364 -7.70 -30.76 0.24
CA LEU A 364 -7.66 -32.20 -0.03
C LEU A 364 -6.82 -32.95 1.00
N GLU A 365 -5.61 -32.48 1.28
CA GLU A 365 -4.71 -33.08 2.27
C GLU A 365 -5.33 -33.05 3.67
N SER A 366 -5.94 -31.92 4.05
CA SER A 366 -6.57 -31.76 5.37
C SER A 366 -7.84 -32.60 5.51
N GLU A 367 -8.72 -32.64 4.51
CA GLU A 367 -9.87 -33.57 4.55
C GLU A 367 -9.40 -35.03 4.61
N CYS A 368 -8.36 -35.42 3.86
CA CYS A 368 -7.75 -36.74 3.98
C CYS A 368 -7.24 -37.01 5.41
N PHE A 369 -6.48 -36.10 6.02
CA PHE A 369 -5.96 -36.23 7.38
C PHE A 369 -7.06 -36.52 8.43
N TYR A 370 -8.18 -35.79 8.43
CA TYR A 370 -9.27 -36.05 9.38
C TYR A 370 -10.19 -37.22 9.00
N LEU A 371 -10.24 -37.64 7.73
CA LEU A 371 -11.26 -38.57 7.23
C LEU A 371 -10.75 -39.94 6.78
N GLU A 372 -9.49 -40.12 6.40
CA GLU A 372 -8.91 -41.37 5.91
C GLU A 372 -9.25 -42.55 6.86
N ASN A 373 -8.91 -42.40 8.14
CA ASN A 373 -9.23 -43.39 9.16
C ASN A 373 -10.71 -43.45 9.58
N ALA A 374 -11.50 -42.40 9.31
CA ALA A 374 -12.92 -42.38 9.59
C ALA A 374 -13.76 -43.09 8.50
N CYS A 375 -13.32 -43.02 7.24
CA CYS A 375 -14.06 -43.40 6.04
C CYS A 375 -13.67 -44.79 5.49
N LYS A 376 -13.32 -45.75 6.36
CA LYS A 376 -12.84 -47.12 6.00
C LYS A 376 -13.75 -47.92 5.04
N ASP A 377 -15.01 -47.51 4.87
CA ASP A 377 -15.99 -48.09 3.94
C ASP A 377 -15.99 -47.47 2.53
N ASN A 378 -15.32 -46.34 2.32
CA ASN A 378 -15.19 -45.65 1.03
C ASN A 378 -13.85 -45.89 0.31
N LYS A 379 -12.93 -46.66 0.94
CA LYS A 379 -11.61 -47.01 0.40
C LYS A 379 -10.89 -45.81 -0.22
N ILE A 380 -10.60 -44.80 0.61
CA ILE A 380 -9.96 -43.55 0.19
C ILE A 380 -8.45 -43.52 0.42
N ASP A 381 -7.91 -44.47 1.19
CA ASP A 381 -6.51 -44.57 1.60
C ASP A 381 -5.54 -44.28 0.43
N GLU A 382 -5.52 -45.13 -0.60
CA GLU A 382 -4.64 -44.96 -1.77
C GLU A 382 -4.88 -43.64 -2.54
N ALA A 383 -6.12 -43.14 -2.56
CA ALA A 383 -6.45 -41.87 -3.22
C ALA A 383 -5.99 -40.65 -2.39
N CYS A 384 -5.88 -40.78 -1.07
CA CYS A 384 -5.30 -39.78 -0.17
C CYS A 384 -3.76 -39.77 -0.28
N GLN A 385 -3.12 -40.95 -0.42
CA GLN A 385 -1.70 -41.04 -0.75
C GLN A 385 -1.41 -40.34 -2.11
N ASN A 386 -2.23 -40.62 -3.13
CA ASN A 386 -2.16 -39.92 -4.41
C ASN A 386 -2.35 -38.39 -4.27
N ALA A 387 -3.26 -37.93 -3.39
CA ALA A 387 -3.48 -36.50 -3.15
C ALA A 387 -2.24 -35.80 -2.57
N ARG A 388 -1.62 -36.37 -1.53
CA ARG A 388 -0.38 -35.86 -0.92
C ARG A 388 0.75 -35.84 -1.96
N ALA A 389 0.96 -36.93 -2.70
CA ALA A 389 1.98 -37.03 -3.74
C ALA A 389 1.76 -36.01 -4.89
N ALA A 390 0.51 -35.79 -5.30
CA ALA A 390 0.16 -34.83 -6.34
C ALA A 390 0.35 -33.37 -5.90
N CYS A 391 0.07 -33.06 -4.63
CA CYS A 391 0.34 -31.74 -4.05
C CYS A 391 1.83 -31.47 -3.90
N TYR A 392 2.61 -32.47 -3.52
CA TYR A 392 4.07 -32.39 -3.50
C TYR A 392 4.66 -32.19 -4.90
N LYS A 393 4.20 -32.98 -5.91
CA LYS A 393 4.55 -32.78 -7.33
C LYS A 393 4.23 -31.35 -7.78
N LYS A 394 3.04 -30.84 -7.46
CA LYS A 394 2.64 -29.46 -7.78
C LYS A 394 3.60 -28.43 -7.17
N GLY A 395 4.03 -28.63 -5.93
CA GLY A 395 4.98 -27.73 -5.27
C GLY A 395 6.35 -27.72 -5.95
N GLN A 396 6.92 -28.90 -6.24
CA GLN A 396 8.17 -29.02 -7.01
C GLN A 396 8.07 -28.40 -8.40
N ASP A 397 6.98 -28.68 -9.12
CA ASP A 397 6.71 -28.17 -10.46
C ASP A 397 6.60 -26.64 -10.46
N ARG A 398 5.97 -26.03 -9.44
CA ARG A 398 5.87 -24.57 -9.35
C ARG A 398 7.21 -23.88 -9.15
N MET A 399 8.19 -24.55 -8.50
CA MET A 399 9.55 -24.03 -8.39
C MET A 399 10.30 -24.04 -9.72
N LEU A 400 10.17 -25.10 -10.52
CA LEU A 400 10.68 -25.10 -11.90
C LEU A 400 9.95 -24.07 -12.77
N ASN A 401 8.64 -23.95 -12.62
CA ASN A 401 7.83 -23.05 -13.43
C ASN A 401 8.20 -21.58 -13.21
N LYS A 402 8.60 -21.17 -11.99
CA LYS A 402 9.13 -19.82 -11.73
C LYS A 402 10.37 -19.49 -12.58
N PHE A 403 11.28 -20.45 -12.79
CA PHE A 403 12.44 -20.26 -13.66
C PHE A 403 12.01 -19.98 -15.11
N PHE A 404 11.15 -20.83 -15.67
CA PHE A 404 10.67 -20.64 -17.05
C PHE A 404 9.73 -19.43 -17.22
N GLN A 405 8.90 -19.10 -16.23
CA GLN A 405 8.05 -17.90 -16.24
C GLN A 405 8.88 -16.62 -16.39
N LYS A 406 10.04 -16.55 -15.73
CA LYS A 406 10.98 -15.44 -15.87
C LYS A 406 11.61 -15.37 -17.27
N GLU A 407 12.07 -16.50 -17.80
CA GLU A 407 12.77 -16.56 -19.09
C GLU A 407 11.83 -16.51 -20.32
N LEU A 408 10.55 -16.82 -20.15
CA LEU A 408 9.53 -16.92 -21.22
C LEU A 408 8.39 -15.90 -21.06
N ARG A 409 8.58 -14.88 -20.23
CA ARG A 409 7.57 -13.88 -19.86
C ARG A 409 6.93 -13.21 -21.07
N GLY A 410 5.60 -13.21 -21.12
CA GLY A 410 4.80 -12.69 -22.24
C GLY A 410 4.44 -13.73 -23.31
N ASN A 411 5.11 -14.89 -23.33
CA ASN A 411 4.94 -15.91 -24.36
C ASN A 411 4.14 -17.15 -23.89
N LEU A 412 3.70 -17.21 -22.63
CA LEU A 412 3.08 -18.40 -22.04
C LEU A 412 1.55 -18.34 -21.95
N GLY A 413 0.95 -17.15 -22.04
CA GLY A 413 -0.48 -16.93 -21.81
C GLY A 413 -1.44 -17.61 -22.79
N LEU A 414 -1.04 -17.74 -24.06
CA LEU A 414 -1.86 -18.37 -25.11
C LEU A 414 -1.52 -19.84 -25.38
N VAL A 415 -0.44 -20.36 -24.80
CA VAL A 415 0.11 -21.71 -25.06
C VAL A 415 -0.93 -22.82 -24.92
N ARG A 416 -1.81 -22.73 -23.91
CA ARG A 416 -2.87 -23.72 -23.65
C ARG A 416 -3.92 -23.83 -24.77
N PHE A 417 -4.07 -22.81 -25.63
CA PHE A 417 -5.05 -22.82 -26.72
C PHE A 417 -4.49 -23.37 -28.04
N TYR A 418 -3.18 -23.64 -28.13
CA TYR A 418 -2.54 -24.20 -29.32
C TYR A 418 -2.41 -25.72 -29.24
N SER A 419 -2.80 -26.41 -30.32
CA SER A 419 -2.65 -27.86 -30.48
C SER A 419 -1.18 -28.32 -30.56
N ASP A 420 -0.28 -27.42 -30.95
CA ASP A 420 1.16 -27.62 -30.83
C ASP A 420 1.90 -26.28 -30.60
N PRO A 421 2.49 -26.04 -29.41
CA PRO A 421 3.05 -24.74 -29.04
C PRO A 421 4.52 -24.61 -29.49
N GLU A 422 4.75 -24.52 -30.80
CA GLU A 422 6.09 -24.60 -31.41
C GLU A 422 7.11 -23.59 -30.86
N GLU A 423 6.72 -22.32 -30.73
CA GLU A 423 7.58 -21.25 -30.20
C GLU A 423 7.96 -21.46 -28.72
N CYS A 424 6.99 -21.89 -27.90
CA CYS A 424 7.25 -22.26 -26.52
C CYS A 424 8.22 -23.46 -26.45
N LYS A 425 8.02 -24.53 -27.25
CA LYS A 425 8.93 -25.69 -27.27
C LYS A 425 10.37 -25.31 -27.60
N LYS A 426 10.56 -24.46 -28.62
CA LYS A 426 11.88 -23.93 -29.01
C LYS A 426 12.54 -23.17 -27.86
N SER A 427 11.76 -22.35 -27.17
CA SER A 427 12.23 -21.49 -26.08
C SER A 427 12.48 -22.28 -24.79
N VAL A 428 11.69 -23.30 -24.48
CA VAL A 428 11.91 -24.27 -23.39
C VAL A 428 13.21 -25.03 -23.63
N VAL A 429 13.39 -25.64 -24.81
CA VAL A 429 14.63 -26.38 -25.14
C VAL A 429 15.87 -25.51 -25.00
N GLY A 430 15.84 -24.28 -25.55
CA GLY A 430 16.94 -23.33 -25.38
C GLY A 430 17.25 -23.01 -23.92
N ASN A 431 16.23 -22.76 -23.10
CA ASN A 431 16.41 -22.44 -21.67
C ASN A 431 16.80 -23.66 -20.81
N CYS A 432 16.41 -24.87 -21.20
CA CYS A 432 16.87 -26.11 -20.56
C CYS A 432 18.40 -26.27 -20.57
N THR A 433 19.11 -25.67 -21.54
CA THR A 433 20.59 -25.66 -21.54
C THR A 433 21.21 -24.85 -20.40
N LYS A 434 20.43 -24.00 -19.71
CA LYS A 434 20.87 -23.21 -18.55
C LYS A 434 20.77 -23.99 -17.23
N LEU A 435 19.96 -25.06 -17.18
CA LEU A 435 19.71 -25.89 -15.99
C LEU A 435 20.83 -26.95 -15.75
N LYS A 436 22.09 -26.62 -16.04
CA LYS A 436 23.18 -27.61 -16.16
C LYS A 436 23.53 -28.37 -14.88
N GLU A 437 23.13 -27.86 -13.72
CA GLU A 437 23.54 -28.35 -12.39
C GLU A 437 22.37 -28.95 -11.58
N ASP A 438 21.12 -28.88 -12.05
CA ASP A 438 19.95 -29.41 -11.33
C ASP A 438 19.30 -30.57 -12.12
N SER A 439 19.77 -31.79 -11.85
CA SER A 439 19.34 -33.03 -12.53
C SER A 439 17.83 -33.28 -12.44
N ARG A 440 17.22 -32.89 -11.32
CA ARG A 440 15.80 -33.09 -10.98
C ARG A 440 14.86 -32.52 -12.04
N TYR A 441 15.29 -31.49 -12.76
CA TYR A 441 14.50 -30.81 -13.78
C TYR A 441 14.89 -31.18 -15.21
N LEU A 442 16.01 -31.90 -15.40
CA LEU A 442 16.51 -32.30 -16.72
C LEU A 442 15.56 -33.32 -17.40
N SER A 443 14.88 -34.17 -16.62
CA SER A 443 13.86 -35.12 -17.10
C SER A 443 12.69 -34.41 -17.78
N LYS A 444 12.12 -33.37 -17.15
CA LYS A 444 11.04 -32.55 -17.71
C LYS A 444 11.44 -31.82 -19.00
N CYS A 445 12.72 -31.47 -19.15
CA CYS A 445 13.27 -30.89 -20.37
C CYS A 445 13.29 -31.84 -21.59
N LEU A 446 13.09 -33.14 -21.40
CA LEU A 446 12.94 -34.11 -22.50
C LEU A 446 11.56 -34.03 -23.19
N TYR A 447 10.56 -33.48 -22.49
CA TYR A 447 9.15 -33.38 -22.89
C TYR A 447 8.71 -31.89 -23.01
N PRO A 448 9.32 -31.10 -23.92
CA PRO A 448 9.09 -29.66 -23.99
C PRO A 448 7.63 -29.29 -24.33
N LYS A 449 6.87 -30.17 -25.00
CA LYS A 449 5.45 -29.93 -25.26
C LYS A 449 4.63 -29.95 -23.97
N GLU A 450 4.84 -30.97 -23.14
CA GLU A 450 4.15 -31.14 -21.86
C GLU A 450 4.53 -30.04 -20.88
N LEU A 451 5.83 -29.69 -20.81
CA LEU A 451 6.32 -28.59 -19.98
C LEU A 451 5.69 -27.24 -20.39
N CYS A 452 5.54 -26.96 -21.68
CA CYS A 452 4.81 -25.78 -22.17
C CYS A 452 3.35 -25.73 -21.67
N TYR A 453 2.62 -26.85 -21.72
CA TYR A 453 1.27 -26.90 -21.18
C TYR A 453 1.22 -26.81 -19.66
N ALA A 454 2.18 -27.44 -18.95
CA ALA A 454 2.29 -27.34 -17.50
C ALA A 454 2.53 -25.89 -17.04
N LEU A 455 3.40 -25.15 -17.72
CA LEU A 455 3.66 -23.73 -17.49
C LEU A 455 2.40 -22.86 -17.68
N SER A 456 1.69 -23.04 -18.79
CA SER A 456 0.48 -22.29 -19.10
C SER A 456 -0.69 -22.63 -18.14
N ASN A 457 -0.81 -23.92 -17.77
CA ASN A 457 -1.76 -24.39 -16.75
C ASN A 457 -1.46 -23.79 -15.37
N ASP A 458 -0.19 -23.74 -14.97
CA ASP A 458 0.22 -23.15 -13.70
C ASP A 458 -0.09 -21.66 -13.67
N ILE A 459 0.30 -20.87 -14.69
CA ILE A 459 -0.03 -19.43 -14.78
C ILE A 459 -1.54 -19.18 -14.64
N PHE A 460 -2.37 -20.01 -15.30
CA PHE A 460 -3.81 -19.95 -15.18
C PHE A 460 -4.31 -20.22 -13.75
N LEU A 461 -3.71 -21.19 -13.04
CA LEU A 461 -4.03 -21.48 -11.64
C LEU A 461 -3.52 -20.38 -10.69
N GLN A 462 -2.30 -19.87 -10.88
CA GLN A 462 -1.78 -18.71 -10.14
C GLN A 462 -2.67 -17.47 -10.34
N SER A 463 -3.21 -17.30 -11.55
CA SER A 463 -4.18 -16.24 -11.84
C SER A 463 -5.50 -16.43 -11.09
N LYS A 464 -5.98 -17.66 -10.92
CA LYS A 464 -7.17 -17.96 -10.11
C LYS A 464 -6.94 -17.72 -8.61
N GLU A 465 -5.79 -18.16 -8.09
CA GLU A 465 -5.35 -17.89 -6.71
C GLU A 465 -5.28 -16.37 -6.46
N LEU A 466 -4.65 -15.61 -7.38
CA LEU A 466 -4.59 -14.15 -7.29
C LEU A 466 -5.99 -13.51 -7.43
N SER A 467 -6.86 -14.05 -8.29
CA SER A 467 -8.24 -13.56 -8.48
C SER A 467 -9.03 -13.58 -7.17
N SER A 468 -8.92 -14.67 -6.42
CA SER A 468 -9.55 -14.88 -5.10
C SER A 468 -9.06 -13.85 -4.09
N LEU A 469 -7.73 -13.75 -3.90
CA LEU A 469 -7.11 -12.77 -2.99
C LEU A 469 -7.48 -11.32 -3.35
N LEU A 470 -7.61 -11.00 -4.64
CA LEU A 470 -8.03 -9.69 -5.12
C LEU A 470 -9.54 -9.41 -4.95
N ASP A 471 -10.40 -10.41 -4.81
CA ASP A 471 -11.82 -10.14 -4.53
C ASP A 471 -12.03 -9.63 -3.10
N ASP A 472 -11.20 -10.09 -2.15
CA ASP A 472 -11.22 -9.62 -0.75
C ASP A 472 -10.41 -8.33 -0.54
N GLN A 473 -9.19 -8.24 -1.08
CA GLN A 473 -8.23 -7.19 -0.68
C GLN A 473 -8.12 -6.00 -1.63
N ARG A 474 -8.59 -6.09 -2.89
CA ARG A 474 -8.33 -5.05 -3.93
C ARG A 474 -8.84 -3.66 -3.57
N ASP A 475 -10.02 -3.58 -2.96
CA ASP A 475 -10.70 -2.30 -2.73
C ASP A 475 -10.24 -1.61 -1.43
N PHE A 476 -9.75 -2.39 -0.46
CA PHE A 476 -9.24 -1.93 0.84
C PHE A 476 -7.93 -2.65 1.25
N PRO A 477 -6.87 -2.62 0.41
CA PRO A 477 -5.63 -3.36 0.65
C PRO A 477 -4.88 -2.85 1.88
N LEU A 478 -4.22 -3.78 2.59
CA LEU A 478 -3.22 -3.43 3.61
C LEU A 478 -1.90 -3.01 2.94
N GLU A 479 -1.04 -2.34 3.71
CA GLU A 479 0.29 -1.91 3.24
C GLU A 479 1.14 -3.08 2.69
N LYS A 480 1.00 -4.28 3.28
CA LYS A 480 1.64 -5.52 2.81
C LYS A 480 1.08 -6.00 1.46
N ASP A 481 -0.24 -5.93 1.27
CA ASP A 481 -0.89 -6.35 0.02
C ASP A 481 -0.48 -5.45 -1.15
N CYS A 482 -0.28 -4.16 -0.87
CA CYS A 482 0.26 -3.19 -1.82
C CYS A 482 1.71 -3.44 -2.25
N LEU A 483 2.42 -4.36 -1.60
CA LEU A 483 3.70 -4.90 -2.06
C LEU A 483 3.47 -6.27 -2.73
N GLU A 484 2.98 -7.25 -1.98
CA GLU A 484 2.93 -8.65 -2.42
C GLU A 484 1.91 -8.93 -3.53
N LEU A 485 0.72 -8.32 -3.50
CA LEU A 485 -0.29 -8.52 -4.55
C LEU A 485 -0.01 -7.65 -5.78
N VAL A 486 0.63 -6.48 -5.61
CA VAL A 486 1.07 -5.64 -6.73
C VAL A 486 2.20 -6.33 -7.51
N GLU A 487 3.19 -6.92 -6.81
CA GLU A 487 4.25 -7.71 -7.42
C GLU A 487 3.68 -8.91 -8.20
N LYS A 488 2.80 -9.73 -7.59
CA LYS A 488 2.11 -10.85 -8.28
C LYS A 488 1.27 -10.39 -9.47
N CYS A 489 0.60 -9.23 -9.36
CA CYS A 489 -0.11 -8.62 -10.48
C CYS A 489 0.85 -8.29 -11.63
N ASP A 490 2.02 -7.71 -11.35
CA ASP A 490 3.01 -7.42 -12.36
C ASP A 490 3.60 -8.70 -12.98
N GLU A 491 3.99 -9.69 -12.17
CA GLU A 491 4.49 -11.00 -12.62
C GLU A 491 3.52 -11.68 -13.59
N LEU A 492 2.23 -11.78 -13.25
CA LEU A 492 1.25 -12.51 -14.05
C LEU A 492 0.63 -11.69 -15.20
N SER A 493 0.66 -10.35 -15.14
CA SER A 493 -0.01 -9.50 -16.15
C SER A 493 0.49 -9.64 -17.58
N SER A 494 1.74 -10.08 -17.78
CA SER A 494 2.30 -10.35 -19.11
C SER A 494 1.70 -11.59 -19.77
N ASP A 495 1.23 -12.55 -18.97
CA ASP A 495 0.84 -13.88 -19.43
C ASP A 495 -0.63 -14.21 -19.09
N SER A 496 -1.34 -13.32 -18.40
CA SER A 496 -2.74 -13.52 -18.01
C SER A 496 -3.48 -12.20 -17.85
N LEU A 497 -4.52 -12.00 -18.67
CA LEU A 497 -5.42 -10.85 -18.58
C LEU A 497 -6.56 -11.06 -17.57
N LEU A 498 -6.68 -12.24 -16.94
CA LEU A 498 -7.78 -12.61 -16.04
C LEU A 498 -8.02 -11.58 -14.92
N ASN A 499 -6.94 -10.98 -14.41
CA ASN A 499 -6.97 -10.06 -13.28
C ASN A 499 -6.71 -8.60 -13.68
N LEU A 500 -6.68 -8.24 -14.96
CA LEU A 500 -6.21 -6.92 -15.41
C LEU A 500 -6.94 -5.77 -14.71
N GLU A 501 -8.28 -5.76 -14.73
CA GLU A 501 -9.09 -4.73 -14.07
C GLU A 501 -8.92 -4.74 -12.55
N LYS A 502 -8.81 -5.94 -11.96
CA LYS A 502 -8.60 -6.11 -10.52
C LYS A 502 -7.26 -5.51 -10.09
N CYS A 503 -6.18 -5.83 -10.81
CA CYS A 503 -4.84 -5.32 -10.59
C CYS A 503 -4.74 -3.79 -10.81
N ILE A 504 -5.44 -3.25 -11.81
CA ILE A 504 -5.51 -1.79 -12.03
C ILE A 504 -6.17 -1.09 -10.83
N THR A 505 -7.26 -1.64 -10.30
CA THR A 505 -7.94 -1.07 -9.14
C THR A 505 -7.11 -1.21 -7.87
N LEU A 506 -6.44 -2.36 -7.63
CA LEU A 506 -5.50 -2.54 -6.52
C LEU A 506 -4.42 -1.45 -6.55
N LYS A 507 -3.74 -1.27 -7.68
CA LYS A 507 -2.67 -0.26 -7.82
C LYS A 507 -3.18 1.16 -7.53
N ARG A 508 -4.36 1.52 -8.06
CA ARG A 508 -5.02 2.81 -7.79
C ARG A 508 -5.37 2.99 -6.31
N ARG A 509 -5.87 1.93 -5.64
CA ARG A 509 -6.19 1.95 -4.20
C ARG A 509 -4.93 2.08 -3.35
N CYS A 510 -3.87 1.34 -3.68
CA CYS A 510 -2.57 1.45 -3.01
C CYS A 510 -1.96 2.85 -3.15
N GLU A 511 -2.02 3.46 -4.33
CA GLU A 511 -1.59 4.85 -4.52
C GLU A 511 -2.45 5.83 -3.71
N TYR A 512 -3.77 5.69 -3.74
CA TYR A 512 -4.71 6.49 -2.95
C TYR A 512 -4.44 6.40 -1.44
N PHE A 513 -4.24 5.21 -0.87
CA PHE A 513 -3.96 5.04 0.55
C PHE A 513 -2.58 5.58 0.93
N LYS A 514 -1.55 5.39 0.09
CA LYS A 514 -0.22 6.00 0.28
C LYS A 514 -0.28 7.54 0.32
N VAL A 515 -1.06 8.15 -0.57
CA VAL A 515 -1.29 9.59 -0.64
C VAL A 515 -2.08 10.09 0.58
N THR A 516 -3.09 9.33 1.00
CA THR A 516 -3.96 9.65 2.14
C THR A 516 -3.22 9.56 3.49
N GLU A 517 -2.38 8.54 3.69
CA GLU A 517 -1.47 8.49 4.86
C GLU A 517 -0.46 9.65 4.85
N GLY A 518 -0.07 10.14 3.67
CA GLY A 518 0.70 11.37 3.52
C GLY A 518 -0.02 12.59 4.11
N PHE A 519 -1.30 12.79 3.76
CA PHE A 519 -2.14 13.85 4.37
C PHE A 519 -2.29 13.66 5.87
N ARG A 520 -2.54 12.42 6.32
CA ARG A 520 -2.75 12.10 7.72
C ARG A 520 -1.56 12.51 8.59
N LYS A 521 -0.33 12.20 8.14
CA LYS A 521 0.92 12.61 8.81
C LYS A 521 1.03 14.14 8.90
N VAL A 522 0.78 14.85 7.80
CA VAL A 522 0.79 16.34 7.76
C VAL A 522 -0.23 16.96 8.70
N PHE A 523 -1.38 16.31 8.96
CA PHE A 523 -2.37 16.81 9.92
C PHE A 523 -1.98 16.46 11.37
N LEU A 524 -1.46 15.26 11.64
CA LEU A 524 -0.94 14.87 12.96
C LEU A 524 0.24 15.74 13.41
N GLU A 525 1.07 16.22 12.49
CA GLU A 525 2.18 17.15 12.76
C GLU A 525 1.73 18.51 13.30
N LYS A 526 0.50 18.95 13.03
CA LYS A 526 -0.06 20.20 13.57
C LYS A 526 -0.34 20.14 15.07
N LYS A 527 -0.52 18.93 15.64
CA LYS A 527 -0.89 18.71 17.05
C LYS A 527 -2.20 19.41 17.45
N ASP A 528 -3.15 19.49 16.52
CA ASP A 528 -4.50 20.06 16.72
C ASP A 528 -5.59 18.98 16.62
N ASP A 529 -6.86 19.37 16.57
CA ASP A 529 -8.04 18.50 16.47
C ASP A 529 -8.47 18.21 15.02
N SER A 530 -7.58 18.41 14.02
CA SER A 530 -7.87 18.21 12.58
C SER A 530 -8.48 16.84 12.27
N LEU A 531 -8.12 15.79 13.02
CA LEU A 531 -8.56 14.41 12.80
C LEU A 531 -9.49 13.90 13.92
N MET A 532 -10.02 14.78 14.76
CA MET A 532 -10.93 14.40 15.84
C MET A 532 -12.30 13.93 15.34
N THR A 533 -12.81 14.56 14.28
CA THR A 533 -14.12 14.25 13.70
C THR A 533 -14.07 14.32 12.17
N GLN A 534 -15.03 13.66 11.54
CA GLN A 534 -15.25 13.76 10.08
C GLN A 534 -15.41 15.23 9.62
N GLY A 535 -16.09 16.07 10.40
CA GLY A 535 -16.31 17.48 10.10
C GLY A 535 -15.03 18.32 10.19
N ASN A 536 -14.25 18.14 11.26
CA ASN A 536 -12.95 18.80 11.44
C ASN A 536 -12.01 18.45 10.28
N CYS A 537 -11.91 17.16 9.97
CA CYS A 537 -11.07 16.66 8.89
C CYS A 537 -11.50 17.24 7.55
N THR A 538 -12.80 17.20 7.23
CA THR A 538 -13.30 17.68 5.94
C THR A 538 -12.99 19.16 5.73
N LYS A 539 -13.11 19.99 6.78
CA LYS A 539 -12.75 21.40 6.74
C LYS A 539 -11.25 21.61 6.44
N VAL A 540 -10.39 20.95 7.21
CA VAL A 540 -8.93 21.10 7.09
C VAL A 540 -8.40 20.52 5.77
N LEU A 541 -8.97 19.39 5.33
CA LEU A 541 -8.70 18.79 4.03
C LEU A 541 -9.14 19.74 2.91
N HIS A 542 -10.32 20.35 3.00
CA HIS A 542 -10.79 21.34 2.00
C HIS A 542 -9.87 22.58 1.94
N GLU A 543 -9.42 23.13 3.08
CA GLU A 543 -8.46 24.24 3.12
C GLU A 543 -7.12 23.86 2.46
N LYS A 544 -6.60 22.66 2.76
CA LYS A 544 -5.36 22.13 2.18
C LYS A 544 -5.50 21.81 0.69
N CYS A 545 -6.62 21.21 0.28
CA CYS A 545 -6.92 20.92 -1.12
C CYS A 545 -7.11 22.19 -1.94
N ASN A 546 -7.71 23.26 -1.41
CA ASN A 546 -7.80 24.55 -2.10
C ASN A 546 -6.44 25.25 -2.26
N THR A 547 -5.49 25.03 -1.35
CA THR A 547 -4.11 25.50 -1.51
C THR A 547 -3.31 24.65 -2.51
N LEU A 548 -3.67 23.37 -2.68
CA LEU A 548 -3.04 22.45 -3.64
C LEU A 548 -3.69 22.44 -5.03
N TYR A 549 -4.97 22.80 -5.17
CA TYR A 549 -5.67 22.87 -6.47
C TYR A 549 -5.11 23.99 -7.37
N ARG A 550 -4.41 24.95 -6.75
CA ARG A 550 -3.57 25.97 -7.41
C ARG A 550 -2.20 25.44 -7.87
N ARG A 551 -1.99 24.12 -7.90
CA ARG A 551 -0.75 23.47 -8.30
C ARG A 551 -1.05 22.35 -9.29
N ARG A 552 -0.42 22.41 -10.47
CA ARG A 552 -0.83 21.65 -11.67
C ARG A 552 -0.59 20.13 -11.58
N LYS A 553 0.42 19.70 -10.82
CA LYS A 553 0.72 18.29 -10.52
C LYS A 553 0.43 18.00 -9.06
N ASN A 554 -0.83 17.74 -8.75
CA ASN A 554 -1.24 17.38 -7.40
C ASN A 554 -1.41 15.84 -7.31
N SER A 555 -0.40 15.14 -6.78
CA SER A 555 -0.51 13.71 -6.40
C SER A 555 -1.66 13.47 -5.41
N PHE A 556 -2.04 14.51 -4.67
CA PHE A 556 -3.18 14.53 -3.75
C PHE A 556 -4.55 14.74 -4.41
N SER A 557 -4.62 14.86 -5.74
CA SER A 557 -5.87 15.16 -6.48
C SER A 557 -6.99 14.16 -6.23
N VAL A 558 -6.68 12.86 -6.11
CA VAL A 558 -7.68 11.80 -5.85
C VAL A 558 -8.28 11.94 -4.45
N SER A 559 -7.45 12.09 -3.42
CA SER A 559 -7.90 12.32 -2.03
C SER A 559 -8.67 13.65 -1.88
N CYS A 560 -8.31 14.68 -2.66
CA CYS A 560 -9.07 15.93 -2.72
C CYS A 560 -10.42 15.79 -3.45
N ALA A 561 -10.57 14.82 -4.36
CA ALA A 561 -11.84 14.55 -5.05
C ALA A 561 -12.81 13.70 -4.22
N LEU A 562 -12.31 12.95 -3.23
CA LEU A 562 -13.07 12.04 -2.37
C LEU A 562 -12.91 12.42 -0.88
N PRO A 563 -13.33 13.64 -0.45
CA PRO A 563 -13.05 14.14 0.89
C PRO A 563 -13.70 13.30 2.00
N GLU A 564 -14.91 12.76 1.77
CA GLU A 564 -15.62 11.92 2.76
C GLU A 564 -14.90 10.60 3.01
N GLU A 565 -14.49 9.88 1.96
CA GLU A 565 -13.75 8.63 2.07
C GLU A 565 -12.36 8.85 2.67
N THR A 566 -11.66 9.92 2.21
CA THR A 566 -10.33 10.30 2.69
C THR A 566 -10.36 10.64 4.18
N CYS A 567 -11.36 11.41 4.63
CA CYS A 567 -11.50 11.73 6.05
C CYS A 567 -11.97 10.56 6.89
N SER A 568 -12.87 9.72 6.37
CA SER A 568 -13.30 8.50 7.08
C SER A 568 -12.11 7.61 7.39
N TYR A 569 -11.24 7.38 6.40
CA TYR A 569 -9.98 6.66 6.57
C TYR A 569 -9.06 7.33 7.61
N MET A 570 -8.73 8.62 7.44
CA MET A 570 -7.78 9.31 8.33
C MET A 570 -8.26 9.40 9.78
N VAL A 571 -9.56 9.63 10.01
CA VAL A 571 -10.18 9.68 11.34
C VAL A 571 -10.25 8.28 11.96
N PHE A 572 -10.63 7.26 11.18
CA PHE A 572 -10.66 5.87 11.65
C PHE A 572 -9.27 5.39 12.09
N HIS A 573 -8.25 5.53 11.25
CA HIS A 573 -6.87 5.11 11.59
C HIS A 573 -6.31 5.90 12.78
N THR A 574 -6.63 7.19 12.90
CA THR A 574 -6.26 7.99 14.08
C THR A 574 -6.96 7.51 15.35
N THR A 575 -8.23 7.10 15.26
CA THR A 575 -8.98 6.52 16.38
C THR A 575 -8.40 5.18 16.82
N GLN A 576 -7.94 4.33 15.89
CA GLN A 576 -7.24 3.08 16.21
C GLN A 576 -5.89 3.34 16.89
N ASP A 577 -5.08 4.26 16.34
CA ASP A 577 -3.78 4.64 16.92
C ASP A 577 -3.93 5.15 18.36
N CYS A 578 -4.98 5.93 18.66
CA CYS A 578 -5.32 6.36 20.02
C CYS A 578 -5.66 5.18 20.95
N LYS A 579 -6.49 4.25 20.49
CA LYS A 579 -6.89 3.06 21.25
C LYS A 579 -5.66 2.21 21.59
N TYR A 580 -4.82 1.90 20.61
CA TYR A 580 -3.62 1.11 20.82
C TYR A 580 -2.61 1.83 21.70
N LEU A 581 -2.44 3.15 21.56
CA LEU A 581 -1.57 3.91 22.47
C LEU A 581 -2.04 3.82 23.92
N LYS A 582 -3.35 3.97 24.18
CA LYS A 582 -3.95 3.80 25.52
C LYS A 582 -3.69 2.40 26.09
N GLU A 583 -3.98 1.37 25.30
CA GLU A 583 -3.80 -0.03 25.70
C GLU A 583 -2.33 -0.38 25.93
N ASN A 584 -1.42 0.05 25.05
CA ASN A 584 0.00 -0.24 25.13
C ASN A 584 0.69 0.50 26.29
N ILE A 585 0.37 1.79 26.54
CA ILE A 585 0.89 2.54 27.72
C ILE A 585 0.54 1.81 29.03
N LYS A 586 -0.70 1.30 29.13
CA LYS A 586 -1.19 0.53 30.27
C LYS A 586 -0.51 -0.83 30.38
N ASN A 587 -0.54 -1.62 29.30
CA ASN A 587 -0.04 -3.01 29.28
C ASN A 587 1.48 -3.10 29.53
N GLU A 588 2.23 -2.03 29.28
CA GLU A 588 3.67 -1.97 29.54
C GLU A 588 4.06 -1.18 30.79
N GLY A 589 3.09 -0.61 31.51
CA GLY A 589 3.34 0.18 32.71
C GLY A 589 4.30 1.34 32.46
N ILE A 590 4.24 1.99 31.29
CA ILE A 590 5.23 2.99 30.83
C ILE A 590 5.40 4.13 31.84
N VAL A 591 4.30 4.61 32.42
CA VAL A 591 4.30 5.66 33.46
C VAL A 591 5.02 5.20 34.73
N GLY A 592 5.03 3.89 35.03
CA GLY A 592 5.81 3.28 36.10
C GLY A 592 7.29 3.17 35.74
N LYS A 593 7.62 2.64 34.55
CA LYS A 593 9.00 2.55 34.03
C LYS A 593 9.71 3.90 34.06
N ILE A 594 9.05 4.96 33.59
CA ILE A 594 9.55 6.35 33.62
C ILE A 594 9.85 6.81 35.05
N GLY A 595 8.99 6.50 36.02
CA GLY A 595 9.25 6.83 37.43
C GLY A 595 10.47 6.12 38.03
N GLY A 596 10.77 4.90 37.57
CA GLY A 596 11.99 4.17 37.93
C GLY A 596 13.23 4.62 37.17
N ALA A 597 13.07 5.06 35.91
CA ALA A 597 14.14 5.50 35.02
C ALA A 597 14.74 6.87 35.37
N ASN A 598 14.23 7.59 36.38
CA ASN A 598 14.77 8.87 36.86
C ASN A 598 16.26 8.86 37.28
N LYS A 599 16.94 7.70 37.29
CA LYS A 599 18.38 7.55 37.55
C LYS A 599 19.22 7.36 36.27
N ASP A 600 18.61 7.15 35.12
CA ASP A 600 19.25 7.03 33.80
C ASP A 600 18.58 8.00 32.82
N GLU A 601 19.26 9.12 32.57
CA GLU A 601 18.75 10.16 31.66
C GLU A 601 18.56 9.65 30.22
N THR A 602 19.32 8.63 29.80
CA THR A 602 19.25 8.08 28.42
C THR A 602 17.99 7.26 28.24
N ALA A 603 17.74 6.31 29.15
CA ALA A 603 16.52 5.50 29.14
C ALA A 603 15.25 6.35 29.33
N LEU A 604 15.34 7.42 30.12
CA LEU A 604 14.26 8.40 30.29
C LEU A 604 14.01 9.20 28.99
N GLU A 605 15.06 9.67 28.31
CA GLU A 605 14.95 10.39 27.04
C GLU A 605 14.36 9.49 25.94
N GLU A 606 14.75 8.22 25.86
CA GLU A 606 14.21 7.23 24.92
C GLU A 606 12.71 6.94 25.17
N LEU A 607 12.32 6.68 26.42
CA LEU A 607 10.92 6.42 26.77
C LEU A 607 10.03 7.64 26.50
N CYS A 608 10.48 8.85 26.88
CA CYS A 608 9.73 10.07 26.65
C CYS A 608 9.60 10.40 25.16
N THR A 609 10.67 10.26 24.36
CA THR A 609 10.61 10.52 22.91
C THR A 609 9.73 9.51 22.17
N THR A 610 9.85 8.22 22.51
CA THR A 610 9.08 7.14 21.87
C THR A 610 7.58 7.29 22.11
N TRP A 611 7.16 7.45 23.37
CA TRP A 611 5.74 7.43 23.74
C TRP A 611 5.08 8.82 23.70
N GLY A 612 5.78 9.84 24.19
CA GLY A 612 5.22 11.19 24.31
C GLY A 612 5.04 11.91 22.98
N ARG A 613 5.86 11.61 21.96
CA ARG A 613 5.65 12.12 20.60
C ARG A 613 4.28 11.73 20.05
N HIS A 614 3.87 10.48 20.24
CA HIS A 614 2.55 10.01 19.84
C HIS A 614 1.44 10.64 20.69
N CYS A 615 1.63 10.79 22.01
CA CYS A 615 0.71 11.55 22.85
C CYS A 615 0.51 12.99 22.36
N HIS A 616 1.58 13.73 22.02
CA HIS A 616 1.48 15.09 21.47
C HIS A 616 0.69 15.17 20.17
N GLN A 617 0.83 14.18 19.29
CA GLN A 617 0.12 14.13 18.01
C GLN A 617 -1.36 13.75 18.16
N LEU A 618 -1.69 12.89 19.13
CA LEU A 618 -3.01 12.26 19.23
C LEU A 618 -3.93 12.86 20.30
N VAL A 619 -3.41 13.41 21.41
CA VAL A 619 -4.23 13.84 22.57
C VAL A 619 -5.30 14.91 22.27
N LYS A 620 -5.12 15.66 21.17
CA LYS A 620 -6.12 16.63 20.68
C LYS A 620 -7.15 16.02 19.72
N ASN A 621 -6.79 14.92 19.05
CA ASN A 621 -7.66 14.18 18.14
C ASN A 621 -8.56 13.16 18.87
N CYS A 622 -8.19 12.71 20.06
CA CYS A 622 -8.95 11.72 20.82
C CYS A 622 -8.85 11.96 22.35
N PRO A 623 -9.28 13.14 22.83
CA PRO A 623 -9.12 13.53 24.23
C PRO A 623 -9.74 12.52 25.19
N ASP A 624 -10.94 12.02 24.90
CA ASP A 624 -11.69 11.09 25.77
C ASP A 624 -10.98 9.74 25.93
N GLN A 625 -10.12 9.35 24.99
CA GLN A 625 -9.34 8.12 25.09
C GLN A 625 -8.02 8.33 25.84
N LEU A 626 -7.33 9.45 25.58
CA LEU A 626 -5.93 9.65 26.02
C LEU A 626 -5.75 10.55 27.25
N LYS A 627 -6.79 11.25 27.71
CA LYS A 627 -6.78 12.10 28.90
C LYS A 627 -7.34 11.40 30.13
N LYS A 628 -7.22 12.05 31.30
CA LYS A 628 -7.90 11.63 32.54
C LYS A 628 -9.43 11.73 32.38
N GLU A 629 -10.14 10.62 32.58
CA GLU A 629 -11.58 10.62 32.88
C GLU A 629 -11.78 11.09 34.33
N ASN A 630 -12.75 11.98 34.56
CA ASN A 630 -13.05 12.50 35.90
C ASN A 630 -13.63 11.39 36.79
N GLY A 631 -12.80 10.77 37.64
CA GLY A 631 -13.26 9.90 38.74
C GLY A 631 -12.55 8.55 38.91
N ASN A 632 -11.58 8.19 38.07
CA ASN A 632 -10.77 6.97 38.26
C ASN A 632 -9.27 7.27 38.17
N ASP A 633 -8.50 6.80 39.15
CA ASP A 633 -7.02 6.87 39.22
C ASP A 633 -6.36 5.90 38.21
N ASN A 634 -6.71 6.01 36.93
CA ASN A 634 -6.04 5.31 35.85
C ASN A 634 -4.73 6.01 35.49
N ASP A 635 -3.68 5.64 36.23
CA ASP A 635 -2.31 6.15 36.21
C ASP A 635 -1.52 5.95 34.89
N HIS A 636 -2.22 5.66 33.79
CA HIS A 636 -1.67 5.15 32.53
C HIS A 636 -2.29 5.88 31.32
N ASN A 637 -2.16 7.20 31.28
CA ASN A 637 -2.69 8.07 30.23
C ASN A 637 -1.65 9.11 29.75
N CYS A 638 -1.93 9.80 28.65
CA CYS A 638 -1.01 10.76 28.05
C CYS A 638 -0.78 12.00 28.92
N ASP A 639 -1.76 12.46 29.70
CA ASP A 639 -1.58 13.61 30.60
C ASP A 639 -0.52 13.32 31.68
N LYS A 640 -0.56 12.11 32.27
CA LYS A 640 0.42 11.70 33.30
C LYS A 640 1.79 11.36 32.69
N LEU A 641 1.83 10.92 31.43
CA LEU A 641 3.07 10.78 30.68
C LEU A 641 3.72 12.14 30.43
N GLU A 642 2.93 13.13 29.98
CA GLU A 642 3.37 14.50 29.72
C GLU A 642 3.91 15.17 30.98
N GLU A 643 3.20 15.03 32.10
CA GLU A 643 3.61 15.53 33.41
C GLU A 643 5.03 15.05 33.78
N LYS A 644 5.28 13.74 33.70
CA LYS A 644 6.59 13.13 34.02
C LYS A 644 7.69 13.42 33.00
N CYS A 645 7.35 13.53 31.72
CA CYS A 645 8.31 13.83 30.66
C CYS A 645 8.53 15.33 30.41
N SER A 646 7.84 16.22 31.13
CA SER A 646 7.83 17.66 30.88
C SER A 646 9.21 18.32 30.95
N GLU A 647 10.08 17.90 31.88
CA GLU A 647 11.47 18.38 31.95
C GLU A 647 12.32 17.83 30.80
N THR A 648 12.15 16.56 30.46
CA THR A 648 12.81 15.90 29.33
C THR A 648 12.46 16.58 28.01
N PHE A 649 11.19 16.93 27.77
CA PHE A 649 10.78 17.66 26.57
C PHE A 649 11.31 19.09 26.52
N LYS A 650 11.38 19.81 27.66
CA LYS A 650 12.05 21.12 27.73
C LYS A 650 13.53 21.02 27.36
N LYS A 651 14.26 20.06 27.96
CA LYS A 651 15.67 19.77 27.62
C LYS A 651 15.83 19.41 26.14
N LEU A 652 15.01 18.53 25.59
CA LEU A 652 15.05 18.11 24.19
C LEU A 652 14.82 19.28 23.22
N LYS A 653 13.78 20.08 23.46
CA LYS A 653 13.46 21.25 22.64
C LYS A 653 14.62 22.26 22.68
N ALA A 654 15.17 22.51 23.85
CA ALA A 654 16.32 23.39 24.02
C ALA A 654 17.60 22.82 23.35
N LYS A 655 17.85 21.50 23.39
CA LYS A 655 18.95 20.86 22.63
C LYS A 655 18.75 21.07 21.11
N GLU A 656 17.53 20.98 20.61
CA GLU A 656 17.20 21.11 19.18
C GLU A 656 17.28 22.57 18.68
N GLU A 657 16.73 23.52 19.43
CA GLU A 657 16.91 24.96 19.18
C GLU A 657 18.40 25.34 19.20
N LEU A 658 19.17 24.81 20.16
CA LEU A 658 20.61 25.03 20.25
C LEU A 658 21.40 24.39 19.09
N THR A 659 20.96 23.23 18.60
CA THR A 659 21.52 22.58 17.40
C THR A 659 21.41 23.51 16.18
N HIS A 660 20.23 24.12 15.97
CA HIS A 660 20.02 25.09 14.88
C HIS A 660 20.75 26.43 15.08
N LEU A 661 21.02 26.84 16.32
CA LEU A 661 21.81 28.04 16.62
C LEU A 661 23.30 27.84 16.38
N LEU A 662 23.83 26.64 16.65
CA LEU A 662 25.26 26.30 16.55
C LEU A 662 25.69 25.75 15.18
N LYS A 663 24.75 25.54 14.24
CA LYS A 663 25.01 25.08 12.86
C LYS A 663 26.25 25.73 12.22
N GLY A 664 27.07 24.91 11.58
CA GLY A 664 28.41 25.25 11.09
C GLY A 664 29.53 25.18 12.15
N ASN A 665 29.25 24.70 13.36
CA ASN A 665 30.21 24.51 14.44
C ASN A 665 30.03 23.15 15.15
N LEU A 666 29.24 22.24 14.59
CA LEU A 666 28.88 20.93 15.15
C LEU A 666 29.58 19.76 14.43
N LYS A 667 30.64 20.06 13.67
CA LYS A 667 31.53 19.06 13.08
C LYS A 667 32.41 18.36 14.12
N GLU A 668 32.93 19.12 15.09
CA GLU A 668 33.88 18.65 16.11
C GLU A 668 33.57 19.27 17.47
N ASP A 669 33.76 18.49 18.55
CA ASP A 669 33.49 18.91 19.95
C ASP A 669 34.17 20.25 20.31
N ASN A 670 35.39 20.48 19.84
CA ASN A 670 36.15 21.70 20.13
C ASN A 670 35.56 22.94 19.43
N GLN A 671 35.07 22.79 18.20
CA GLN A 671 34.42 23.88 17.45
C GLN A 671 33.09 24.25 18.13
N CYS A 672 32.33 23.22 18.56
CA CYS A 672 31.09 23.39 19.30
C CYS A 672 31.34 24.13 20.63
N LYS A 673 32.36 23.73 21.40
CA LYS A 673 32.74 24.38 22.67
C LYS A 673 33.07 25.86 22.47
N GLU A 674 33.86 26.19 21.46
CA GLU A 674 34.24 27.59 21.16
C GLU A 674 33.03 28.44 20.73
N ALA A 675 32.12 27.89 19.94
CA ALA A 675 30.87 28.57 19.57
C ALA A 675 29.94 28.77 20.79
N LEU A 676 29.85 27.78 21.68
CA LEU A 676 29.10 27.88 22.93
C LEU A 676 29.70 28.90 23.90
N LYS A 677 31.01 28.88 24.14
CA LYS A 677 31.71 29.87 24.97
C LYS A 677 31.40 31.30 24.53
N LYS A 678 31.49 31.58 23.23
CA LYS A 678 31.21 32.90 22.65
C LYS A 678 29.77 33.37 22.81
N ARG A 679 28.80 32.44 22.94
CA ARG A 679 27.36 32.76 23.02
C ARG A 679 26.72 32.47 24.38
N CYS A 680 27.44 31.89 25.35
CA CYS A 680 26.79 31.36 26.55
C CYS A 680 26.12 32.45 27.42
N THR A 681 26.72 33.63 27.54
CA THR A 681 26.13 34.79 28.25
C THR A 681 24.92 35.41 27.53
N GLU A 682 24.76 35.17 26.23
CA GLU A 682 23.55 35.53 25.48
C GLU A 682 22.47 34.45 25.66
N LEU A 683 22.85 33.18 25.52
CA LEU A 683 21.97 32.03 25.63
C LEU A 683 21.41 31.83 27.05
N GLN A 684 22.20 32.06 28.11
CA GLN A 684 21.74 32.02 29.51
C GLN A 684 20.63 33.03 29.81
N ARG A 685 20.57 34.17 29.10
CA ARG A 685 19.49 35.16 29.30
C ARG A 685 18.13 34.63 28.82
N ASN A 686 18.13 33.59 27.99
CA ASN A 686 16.94 32.86 27.61
C ASN A 686 16.75 31.66 28.57
N LYS A 687 15.69 31.73 29.38
CA LYS A 687 15.31 30.68 30.35
C LYS A 687 15.23 29.27 29.74
N THR A 688 15.02 29.15 28.43
CA THR A 688 15.01 27.87 27.71
C THR A 688 16.37 27.15 27.75
N PHE A 689 17.50 27.87 27.74
CA PHE A 689 18.84 27.27 27.75
C PHE A 689 19.52 27.26 29.13
N GLU A 690 19.00 28.02 30.10
CA GLU A 690 19.53 28.11 31.47
C GLU A 690 19.73 26.73 32.11
N THR A 691 18.75 25.82 31.97
CA THR A 691 18.82 24.44 32.49
C THR A 691 19.81 23.53 31.76
N LEU A 692 20.20 23.84 30.51
CA LEU A 692 21.18 23.06 29.74
C LEU A 692 22.62 23.58 29.89
N LEU A 693 22.79 24.89 30.02
CA LEU A 693 24.10 25.55 30.02
C LEU A 693 24.67 25.72 31.44
N GLY A 694 23.83 25.62 32.47
CA GLY A 694 24.25 25.77 33.86
C GLY A 694 24.96 27.09 34.09
N LYS A 695 26.18 27.04 34.63
CA LYS A 695 27.05 28.21 34.88
C LYS A 695 28.02 28.55 33.73
N CYS A 696 27.82 28.03 32.52
CA CYS A 696 28.79 28.14 31.40
C CYS A 696 30.15 27.48 31.70
N GLU A 697 30.15 26.30 32.33
CA GLU A 697 31.36 25.57 32.72
C GLU A 697 31.86 24.61 31.62
N ASP A 698 33.19 24.50 31.45
CA ASP A 698 33.83 23.74 30.36
C ASP A 698 33.47 22.24 30.34
N ASN A 699 33.28 21.63 31.51
CA ASN A 699 32.86 20.22 31.62
C ASN A 699 31.43 20.02 31.08
N THR A 700 30.52 20.94 31.40
CA THR A 700 29.12 20.92 30.91
C THR A 700 29.09 21.10 29.40
N PHE A 701 29.89 22.01 28.85
CA PHE A 701 30.03 22.16 27.40
C PHE A 701 30.61 20.92 26.73
N GLN A 702 31.55 20.22 27.37
CA GLN A 702 32.15 19.01 26.80
C GLN A 702 31.12 17.89 26.60
N GLU A 703 30.31 17.58 27.61
CA GLU A 703 29.31 16.53 27.48
C GLU A 703 28.15 16.95 26.55
N LEU A 704 27.71 18.21 26.64
CA LEU A 704 26.68 18.76 25.77
C LEU A 704 27.11 18.76 24.30
N CYS A 705 28.32 19.24 23.99
CA CYS A 705 28.86 19.25 22.63
C CYS A 705 29.00 17.85 22.07
N LYS A 706 29.56 16.90 22.85
CA LYS A 706 29.69 15.51 22.40
C LYS A 706 28.32 14.94 22.01
N LYS A 707 27.28 15.14 22.83
CA LYS A 707 25.90 14.73 22.52
C LYS A 707 25.32 15.43 21.28
N LEU A 708 25.62 16.72 21.06
CA LEU A 708 25.14 17.48 19.90
C LEU A 708 25.85 17.09 18.59
N VAL A 709 27.18 17.00 18.61
CA VAL A 709 28.02 16.57 17.49
C VAL A 709 27.65 15.15 17.08
N GLU A 710 27.58 14.20 18.02
CA GLU A 710 27.19 12.81 17.74
C GLU A 710 25.78 12.73 17.11
N LYS A 711 24.82 13.53 17.61
CA LYS A 711 23.46 13.60 17.05
C LYS A 711 23.44 14.16 15.63
N VAL A 712 24.25 15.17 15.32
CA VAL A 712 24.37 15.72 13.96
C VAL A 712 25.07 14.72 13.03
N GLN A 713 26.19 14.13 13.43
CA GLN A 713 26.92 13.14 12.64
C GLN A 713 26.04 11.91 12.30
N LYS A 714 25.25 11.41 13.25
CA LYS A 714 24.26 10.35 13.00
C LYS A 714 23.14 10.76 12.01
N ARG A 715 22.83 12.05 11.91
CA ARG A 715 21.82 12.58 10.96
C ARG A 715 22.40 12.86 9.57
N CYS A 716 23.71 13.08 9.44
CA CYS A 716 24.35 13.45 8.16
C CYS A 716 24.05 12.49 6.98
N PRO A 717 24.06 11.15 7.13
CA PRO A 717 23.75 10.23 6.03
C PRO A 717 22.30 10.35 5.54
N THR A 718 21.33 10.48 6.45
CA THR A 718 19.92 10.68 6.11
C THR A 718 19.71 12.04 5.46
N LEU A 719 20.30 13.10 6.04
CA LEU A 719 20.25 14.46 5.50
C LEU A 719 20.82 14.52 4.08
N LYS A 720 21.90 13.79 3.79
CA LYS A 720 22.46 13.65 2.44
C LYS A 720 21.45 13.02 1.48
N ALA A 721 20.88 11.87 1.83
CA ALA A 721 19.91 11.17 0.99
C ALA A 721 18.65 12.01 0.72
N ASP A 722 18.15 12.71 1.75
CA ASP A 722 17.00 13.61 1.63
C ASP A 722 17.30 14.82 0.72
N LEU A 723 18.47 15.44 0.87
CA LEU A 723 18.91 16.57 0.03
C LEU A 723 19.16 16.12 -1.42
N GLU A 724 19.86 15.02 -1.67
CA GLU A 724 20.08 14.47 -3.03
C GLU A 724 18.77 14.09 -3.73
N LYS A 725 17.78 13.60 -2.97
CA LYS A 725 16.45 13.30 -3.51
C LYS A 725 15.71 14.59 -3.84
N THR A 726 15.68 15.55 -2.91
CA THR A 726 14.92 16.79 -3.11
C THR A 726 15.59 17.70 -4.14
N GLU A 727 16.91 17.65 -4.32
CA GLU A 727 17.63 18.30 -5.42
C GLU A 727 17.09 17.84 -6.79
N LYS A 728 16.90 16.53 -6.97
CA LYS A 728 16.35 15.95 -8.22
C LYS A 728 14.91 16.41 -8.46
N GLU A 729 14.08 16.43 -7.41
CA GLU A 729 12.70 16.92 -7.49
C GLU A 729 12.65 18.43 -7.79
N LEU A 730 13.49 19.23 -7.13
CA LEU A 730 13.62 20.67 -7.30
C LEU A 730 14.09 21.03 -8.71
N LYS A 731 15.04 20.26 -9.28
CA LYS A 731 15.51 20.43 -10.66
C LYS A 731 14.37 20.29 -11.67
N VAL A 732 13.58 19.22 -11.57
CA VAL A 732 12.42 19.00 -12.45
C VAL A 732 11.39 20.12 -12.31
N LYS A 733 11.11 20.58 -11.08
CA LYS A 733 10.19 21.71 -10.86
C LYS A 733 10.73 23.03 -11.42
N LYS A 734 12.05 23.27 -11.35
CA LYS A 734 12.69 24.46 -11.94
C LYS A 734 12.59 24.44 -13.46
N GLU A 735 12.88 23.31 -14.11
CA GLU A 735 12.72 23.14 -15.56
C GLU A 735 11.27 23.34 -16.01
N GLU A 736 10.29 22.83 -15.25
CA GLU A 736 8.86 23.09 -15.48
C GLU A 736 8.51 24.58 -15.29
N TYR A 737 9.08 25.26 -14.30
CA TYR A 737 8.91 26.70 -14.09
C TYR A 737 9.48 27.55 -15.22
N ASP A 738 10.72 27.29 -15.64
CA ASP A 738 11.39 28.09 -16.67
C ASP A 738 10.64 27.96 -18.03
N ALA A 739 10.12 26.77 -18.34
CA ALA A 739 9.24 26.54 -19.49
C ALA A 739 7.90 27.30 -19.38
N LEU A 740 7.24 27.27 -18.20
CA LEU A 740 5.98 27.96 -17.97
C LEU A 740 6.13 29.49 -17.92
N LYS A 741 7.24 30.00 -17.37
CA LYS A 741 7.61 31.42 -17.40
C LYS A 741 7.70 31.91 -18.84
N LYS A 742 8.44 31.20 -19.70
CA LYS A 742 8.57 31.54 -21.12
C LYS A 742 7.21 31.51 -21.84
N ALA A 743 6.42 30.45 -21.64
CA ALA A 743 5.08 30.35 -22.24
C ALA A 743 4.12 31.44 -21.77
N ALA A 744 4.23 31.88 -20.50
CA ALA A 744 3.47 33.00 -19.96
C ALA A 744 3.91 34.34 -20.58
N GLU A 745 5.21 34.58 -20.73
CA GLU A 745 5.75 35.79 -21.39
C GLU A 745 5.31 35.88 -22.86
N GLU A 746 5.43 34.79 -23.62
CA GLU A 746 4.96 34.69 -25.00
C GLU A 746 3.45 34.92 -25.11
N SER A 747 2.66 34.26 -24.25
CA SER A 747 1.20 34.41 -24.25
C SER A 747 0.76 35.83 -23.87
N ARG A 748 1.40 36.44 -22.86
CA ARG A 748 1.12 37.81 -22.42
C ARG A 748 1.46 38.84 -23.50
N ASN A 749 2.58 38.66 -24.19
CA ASN A 749 2.97 39.52 -25.31
C ASN A 749 1.99 39.37 -26.49
N LYS A 750 1.56 38.14 -26.81
CA LYS A 750 0.58 37.87 -27.88
C LYS A 750 -0.82 38.39 -27.57
N ALA A 751 -1.22 38.40 -26.30
CA ALA A 751 -2.52 38.90 -25.84
C ALA A 751 -2.53 40.40 -25.48
N SER A 752 -1.37 41.08 -25.52
CA SER A 752 -1.20 42.43 -24.94
C SER A 752 -1.70 42.55 -23.49
N LEU A 753 -1.62 41.47 -22.71
CA LEU A 753 -2.29 41.37 -21.40
C LEU A 753 -1.64 42.31 -20.36
N LEU A 754 -2.40 43.33 -19.96
CA LEU A 754 -1.98 44.37 -19.03
C LEU A 754 -2.20 43.97 -17.56
N LEU A 755 -1.12 43.88 -16.79
CA LEU A 755 -1.15 43.53 -15.37
C LEU A 755 -0.90 44.78 -14.51
N SER A 756 -1.89 45.18 -13.70
CA SER A 756 -1.78 46.30 -12.78
C SER A 756 -1.69 45.83 -11.32
N ARG A 757 -0.77 46.40 -10.53
CA ARG A 757 -0.88 46.31 -9.07
C ARG A 757 -2.05 47.18 -8.60
N PRO A 758 -2.89 46.73 -7.64
CA PRO A 758 -3.86 47.61 -7.01
C PRO A 758 -3.12 48.74 -6.28
N LYS A 759 -3.55 49.98 -6.46
CA LYS A 759 -3.09 51.10 -5.62
C LYS A 759 -3.54 50.83 -4.18
N GLN A 760 -2.71 51.19 -3.20
CA GLN A 760 -3.14 51.24 -1.80
C GLN A 760 -4.41 52.10 -1.71
N THR A 761 -5.44 51.57 -1.05
CA THR A 761 -6.72 52.26 -0.85
C THR A 761 -6.53 53.45 0.07
N VAL A 762 -6.35 54.63 -0.52
CA VAL A 762 -6.70 55.88 0.15
C VAL A 762 -8.22 55.92 0.19
N THR A 763 -8.80 55.81 1.39
CA THR A 763 -10.24 55.87 1.62
C THR A 763 -10.79 57.26 1.33
N PRO A 764 -11.78 57.43 0.44
CA PRO A 764 -12.64 58.61 0.42
C PRO A 764 -13.65 58.52 1.56
N SER A 765 -13.82 59.61 2.29
CA SER A 765 -14.78 59.73 3.40
C SER A 765 -16.24 59.66 2.94
N ALA A 766 -17.14 59.35 3.87
CA ALA A 766 -18.57 59.23 3.63
C ALA A 766 -19.27 60.58 3.35
N GLN A 767 -20.30 60.57 2.48
CA GLN A 767 -21.57 61.31 2.67
C GLN A 767 -22.69 60.89 1.69
N ASN A 768 -23.89 60.71 2.26
CA ASN A 768 -25.28 60.49 1.76
C ASN A 768 -25.60 60.89 0.29
N SER A 769 -26.49 60.23 -0.48
CA SER A 769 -27.94 60.00 -0.20
C SER A 769 -28.70 59.31 -1.37
N SER A 770 -29.79 58.60 -1.01
CA SER A 770 -31.06 58.31 -1.73
C SER A 770 -31.14 57.99 -3.25
N GLY A 771 -31.81 56.86 -3.59
CA GLY A 771 -32.61 56.76 -4.83
C GLY A 771 -32.82 55.37 -5.46
N SER A 772 -34.05 54.86 -5.35
CA SER A 772 -34.72 53.91 -6.28
C SER A 772 -34.35 52.41 -6.30
N VAL A 773 -35.40 51.59 -6.34
CA VAL A 773 -35.42 50.11 -6.28
C VAL A 773 -35.43 49.50 -7.71
N PRO A 774 -34.69 48.40 -7.99
CA PRO A 774 -34.86 47.62 -9.22
C PRO A 774 -36.12 46.73 -9.19
N ALA A 775 -36.91 46.75 -10.26
CA ALA A 775 -38.15 46.01 -10.39
C ALA A 775 -37.96 44.48 -10.58
N GLN A 776 -38.98 43.69 -10.20
CA GLN A 776 -39.03 42.25 -10.45
C GLN A 776 -39.41 41.90 -11.90
N PRO A 777 -38.92 40.79 -12.47
CA PRO A 777 -39.40 40.25 -13.74
C PRO A 777 -40.78 39.56 -13.61
N PRO A 778 -41.59 39.50 -14.70
CA PRO A 778 -42.97 39.01 -14.65
C PRO A 778 -43.13 37.48 -14.59
N ALA A 779 -44.30 37.05 -14.10
CA ALA A 779 -44.65 35.64 -13.85
C ALA A 779 -45.18 34.88 -15.08
N ALA A 780 -45.14 33.55 -15.01
CA ALA A 780 -45.76 32.62 -15.97
C ALA A 780 -47.04 31.95 -15.40
N PRO A 781 -47.95 31.40 -16.25
CA PRO A 781 -49.32 31.05 -15.85
C PRO A 781 -49.51 29.78 -14.99
N ALA A 782 -50.74 29.58 -14.52
CA ALA A 782 -51.11 28.80 -13.32
C ALA A 782 -51.48 27.31 -13.52
N ALA A 783 -51.82 26.66 -12.40
CA ALA A 783 -51.99 25.23 -12.17
C ALA A 783 -53.37 24.63 -12.61
N PRO A 784 -53.67 23.38 -12.20
CA PRO A 784 -54.69 23.24 -11.14
C PRO A 784 -54.29 22.34 -9.95
N GLU A 785 -55.13 22.36 -8.92
CA GLU A 785 -54.87 21.99 -7.52
C GLU A 785 -55.41 20.60 -7.09
N ALA A 786 -54.87 20.07 -5.98
CA ALA A 786 -55.59 19.51 -4.80
C ALA A 786 -54.60 18.73 -3.89
N GLY A 787 -54.59 18.81 -2.56
CA GLY A 787 -55.33 19.67 -1.62
C GLY A 787 -55.03 19.33 -0.15
N SER A 788 -55.57 20.12 0.79
CA SER A 788 -55.70 19.89 2.26
C SER A 788 -54.49 20.02 3.22
N SER A 789 -54.38 21.24 3.77
CA SER A 789 -54.63 21.59 5.19
C SER A 789 -53.75 21.07 6.35
N SER A 790 -53.06 22.01 7.02
CA SER A 790 -53.36 22.52 8.39
C SER A 790 -52.11 22.85 9.25
N SER A 791 -52.08 24.08 9.75
CA SER A 791 -51.27 24.55 10.90
C SER A 791 -52.24 24.97 12.02
N PRO A 792 -51.83 25.22 13.29
CA PRO A 792 -51.40 26.59 13.64
C PRO A 792 -50.46 26.76 14.89
N GLN A 793 -50.01 28.01 15.09
CA GLN A 793 -49.56 28.66 16.36
C GLN A 793 -48.27 28.15 17.05
N GLY A 794 -47.51 28.98 17.78
CA GLY A 794 -47.61 30.43 18.05
C GLY A 794 -46.52 30.94 19.04
N PRO A 795 -46.19 32.26 19.07
CA PRO A 795 -45.03 32.88 19.78
C PRO A 795 -45.45 33.38 21.20
N PRO A 796 -44.74 34.25 22.00
CA PRO A 796 -43.61 35.20 21.75
C PRO A 796 -42.42 35.05 22.76
N SER A 797 -41.44 35.95 23.00
CA SER A 797 -41.26 37.41 22.78
C SER A 797 -39.77 37.85 22.67
N SER A 798 -39.53 39.15 22.42
CA SER A 798 -38.32 39.90 22.85
C SER A 798 -38.72 40.94 23.93
N PRO A 799 -37.78 41.57 24.67
CA PRO A 799 -37.24 42.88 24.23
C PRO A 799 -35.78 43.24 24.65
N GLU A 800 -35.21 44.25 23.96
CA GLU A 800 -34.38 45.42 24.39
C GLU A 800 -33.66 45.47 25.77
N SER A 801 -32.57 46.23 26.02
CA SER A 801 -31.54 46.96 25.23
C SER A 801 -30.46 47.56 26.19
N SER A 802 -29.49 48.38 25.70
CA SER A 802 -28.51 49.24 26.45
C SER A 802 -27.30 48.55 27.14
N SER A 803 -26.11 49.17 27.36
CA SER A 803 -25.44 50.33 26.71
C SER A 803 -23.91 50.44 27.06
N THR A 804 -23.13 51.00 26.13
CA THR A 804 -21.89 51.84 26.31
C THR A 804 -20.69 51.45 27.21
N SER A 805 -19.56 51.16 26.54
CA SER A 805 -18.32 51.99 26.47
C SER A 805 -16.98 51.62 27.18
N SER A 806 -15.90 51.79 26.39
CA SER A 806 -14.52 52.21 26.73
C SER A 806 -13.52 51.21 27.35
N GLY A 807 -12.32 51.09 26.73
CA GLY A 807 -11.19 50.30 27.25
C GLY A 807 -10.10 49.92 26.23
N THR A 808 -9.34 50.89 25.71
CA THR A 808 -8.08 50.71 24.94
C THR A 808 -6.99 51.46 25.72
N PRO A 809 -5.78 50.91 26.03
CA PRO A 809 -4.76 50.59 25.01
C PRO A 809 -3.76 49.44 25.32
N GLY A 810 -2.97 49.03 24.31
CA GLY A 810 -1.83 48.13 24.50
C GLY A 810 -1.20 47.63 23.18
N THR A 811 -0.19 48.33 22.67
CA THR A 811 0.55 47.99 21.44
C THR A 811 1.53 46.82 21.65
N ALA A 812 1.61 45.88 20.69
CA ALA A 812 2.70 44.90 20.61
C ALA A 812 3.00 44.49 19.15
N ASP A 813 4.27 44.20 18.88
CA ASP A 813 4.96 44.21 17.57
C ASP A 813 4.31 43.60 16.32
N GLY A 814 4.54 44.30 15.21
CA GLY A 814 4.14 43.87 13.87
C GLY A 814 5.09 42.83 13.27
N THR A 815 4.62 41.60 13.13
CA THR A 815 5.16 40.69 12.10
C THR A 815 4.56 41.09 10.75
N LYS A 816 5.41 41.29 9.72
CA LYS A 816 4.96 41.66 8.37
C LYS A 816 4.06 40.55 7.80
N ASN A 817 2.75 40.79 7.78
CA ASN A 817 1.80 39.95 7.06
C ASN A 817 2.22 39.88 5.58
N ASN A 818 2.59 38.69 5.11
CA ASN A 818 2.79 38.43 3.69
C ASN A 818 1.45 38.64 2.98
N ALA A 819 1.33 39.75 2.25
CA ALA A 819 0.11 40.07 1.52
C ALA A 819 -0.23 38.95 0.53
N LYS A 820 -1.46 38.44 0.59
CA LYS A 820 -2.00 37.49 -0.40
C LYS A 820 -1.92 38.11 -1.79
N LEU A 821 -0.89 37.73 -2.56
CA LEU A 821 -0.81 38.04 -3.98
C LEU A 821 -1.76 37.10 -4.74
N GLY A 822 -2.85 37.67 -5.23
CA GLY A 822 -3.75 37.02 -6.18
C GLY A 822 -4.02 37.98 -7.33
N LEU A 823 -3.95 37.49 -8.57
CA LEU A 823 -4.41 38.22 -9.73
C LEU A 823 -5.95 38.19 -9.72
N VAL A 824 -6.59 39.36 -9.83
CA VAL A 824 -8.05 39.49 -9.84
C VAL A 824 -8.46 40.24 -11.10
N LYS A 825 -9.34 39.64 -11.89
CA LYS A 825 -9.94 40.28 -13.07
C LYS A 825 -10.80 41.47 -12.60
N ARG A 826 -10.59 42.66 -13.17
CA ARG A 826 -11.54 43.76 -12.97
C ARG A 826 -12.89 43.38 -13.59
N ALA A 827 -13.97 43.55 -12.83
CA ALA A 827 -15.30 43.68 -13.44
C ALA A 827 -15.31 44.94 -14.31
N TYR A 828 -16.12 44.93 -15.39
CA TYR A 828 -16.10 45.87 -16.53
C TYR A 828 -14.94 45.71 -17.52
N VAL A 829 -15.02 44.66 -18.33
CA VAL A 829 -14.82 44.73 -19.80
C VAL A 829 -15.83 43.76 -20.44
N GLU A 830 -16.71 44.24 -21.31
CA GLU A 830 -17.48 43.35 -22.20
C GLU A 830 -16.57 42.84 -23.31
N GLY A 831 -16.54 41.53 -23.55
CA GLY A 831 -15.69 40.92 -24.56
C GLY A 831 -14.22 40.77 -24.16
N VAL A 832 -13.91 39.83 -23.26
CA VAL A 832 -12.52 39.36 -23.07
C VAL A 832 -12.26 38.20 -24.02
N SER A 833 -11.19 38.30 -24.80
CA SER A 833 -10.84 37.29 -25.80
C SER A 833 -10.34 35.99 -25.17
N GLU A 834 -10.51 34.88 -25.87
CA GLU A 834 -9.97 33.57 -25.46
C GLU A 834 -8.43 33.61 -25.31
N VAL A 835 -7.77 34.50 -26.07
CA VAL A 835 -6.31 34.70 -26.05
C VAL A 835 -5.87 35.39 -24.75
N GLU A 836 -6.61 36.39 -24.28
CA GLU A 836 -6.36 37.03 -22.97
C GLU A 836 -6.62 36.10 -21.79
N VAL A 837 -7.68 35.28 -21.85
CA VAL A 837 -7.95 34.25 -20.81
C VAL A 837 -6.77 33.27 -20.74
N LYS A 838 -6.34 32.72 -21.89
CA LYS A 838 -5.19 31.81 -21.96
C LYS A 838 -3.89 32.45 -21.45
N ALA A 839 -3.66 33.73 -21.75
CA ALA A 839 -2.50 34.47 -21.25
C ALA A 839 -2.55 34.74 -19.74
N PHE A 840 -3.75 35.01 -19.20
CA PHE A 840 -3.96 35.23 -17.77
C PHE A 840 -3.76 33.93 -16.97
N ASP A 841 -4.29 32.81 -17.48
CA ASP A 841 -4.11 31.49 -16.88
C ASP A 841 -2.63 31.06 -16.90
N ALA A 842 -1.95 31.22 -18.04
CA ALA A 842 -0.51 30.92 -18.15
C ALA A 842 0.34 31.76 -17.18
N THR A 843 0.04 33.07 -17.08
CA THR A 843 0.68 34.00 -16.13
C THR A 843 0.46 33.56 -14.68
N THR A 844 -0.77 33.16 -14.34
CA THR A 844 -1.14 32.75 -12.97
C THR A 844 -0.39 31.47 -12.58
N ILE A 845 -0.40 30.46 -13.44
CA ILE A 845 0.27 29.18 -13.22
C ILE A 845 1.79 29.37 -13.04
N ALA A 846 2.43 30.22 -13.85
CA ALA A 846 3.85 30.53 -13.70
C ALA A 846 4.15 31.23 -12.37
N LEU A 847 3.30 32.17 -11.94
CA LEU A 847 3.48 32.90 -10.67
C LEU A 847 3.26 31.99 -9.45
N GLU A 848 2.32 31.05 -9.51
CA GLU A 848 2.05 30.11 -8.42
C GLU A 848 3.21 29.11 -8.24
N LEU A 849 3.75 28.57 -9.34
CA LEU A 849 4.91 27.67 -9.28
C LEU A 849 6.19 28.37 -8.80
N TYR A 850 6.39 29.65 -9.16
CA TYR A 850 7.48 30.48 -8.60
C TYR A 850 7.40 30.61 -7.07
N LEU A 851 6.19 30.82 -6.52
CA LEU A 851 5.99 30.93 -5.08
C LEU A 851 6.16 29.58 -4.37
N GLU A 852 5.73 28.47 -4.99
CA GLU A 852 5.98 27.11 -4.49
C GLU A 852 7.47 26.81 -4.40
N LEU A 853 8.21 26.96 -5.50
CA LEU A 853 9.66 26.79 -5.54
C LEU A 853 10.38 27.67 -4.50
N LYS A 854 9.90 28.90 -4.28
CA LYS A 854 10.48 29.82 -3.29
C LYS A 854 10.29 29.37 -1.84
N GLU A 855 9.15 28.77 -1.48
CA GLU A 855 8.97 28.24 -0.12
C GLU A 855 9.73 26.92 0.08
N GLU A 856 9.78 26.04 -0.92
CA GLU A 856 10.60 24.82 -0.88
C GLU A 856 12.09 25.15 -0.74
N CYS A 857 12.59 26.13 -1.50
CA CYS A 857 13.95 26.62 -1.39
C CYS A 857 14.30 27.18 -0.01
N LYS A 858 13.38 27.87 0.69
CA LYS A 858 13.64 28.33 2.07
C LYS A 858 13.84 27.18 3.04
N ALA A 859 13.05 26.11 2.91
CA ALA A 859 13.17 24.93 3.76
C ALA A 859 14.54 24.25 3.52
N LEU A 860 14.87 24.01 2.25
CA LEU A 860 16.15 23.39 1.87
C LEU A 860 17.37 24.24 2.27
N GLN A 861 17.27 25.57 2.21
CA GLN A 861 18.33 26.48 2.68
C GLN A 861 18.53 26.45 4.21
N LEU A 862 17.50 26.07 4.99
CA LEU A 862 17.65 25.84 6.43
C LEU A 862 18.41 24.55 6.71
N ASP A 863 18.08 23.47 6.00
CA ASP A 863 18.76 22.17 6.09
C ASP A 863 20.21 22.24 5.58
N CYS A 864 20.44 22.97 4.49
CA CYS A 864 21.78 23.30 4.00
C CYS A 864 22.59 24.23 4.93
N GLY A 865 21.99 24.72 6.01
CA GLY A 865 22.72 25.35 7.11
C GLY A 865 23.70 24.41 7.83
N PHE A 866 23.55 23.09 7.69
CA PHE A 866 24.43 22.07 8.27
C PHE A 866 25.56 21.61 7.33
N LYS A 867 25.77 22.24 6.16
CA LYS A 867 26.73 21.77 5.13
C LYS A 867 28.22 21.80 5.55
N GLU A 868 28.58 22.56 6.57
CA GLU A 868 29.92 22.53 7.15
C GLU A 868 30.04 21.49 8.30
N ASP A 869 28.91 21.09 8.91
CA ASP A 869 28.85 20.03 9.93
C ASP A 869 28.79 18.63 9.31
N CYS A 870 28.14 18.51 8.15
CA CYS A 870 28.00 17.32 7.33
C CYS A 870 28.66 17.53 5.95
N PRO A 871 29.99 17.31 5.79
CA PRO A 871 30.72 17.66 4.57
C PRO A 871 30.14 17.05 3.29
N ASP A 872 29.61 15.83 3.41
CA ASP A 872 28.99 15.07 2.32
C ASP A 872 27.74 15.70 1.70
N THR A 873 27.06 16.63 2.40
CA THR A 873 25.89 17.33 1.87
C THR A 873 26.24 18.57 1.07
N LYS A 874 27.51 19.01 1.12
CA LYS A 874 27.96 20.28 0.55
C LYS A 874 27.67 20.40 -0.95
N GLN A 875 27.94 19.36 -1.73
CA GLN A 875 27.69 19.36 -3.17
C GLN A 875 26.19 19.49 -3.51
N ALA A 876 25.34 18.71 -2.84
CA ALA A 876 23.89 18.79 -3.02
C ALA A 876 23.36 20.18 -2.62
N CYS A 877 23.90 20.75 -1.54
CA CYS A 877 23.55 22.09 -1.10
C CYS A 877 24.01 23.21 -2.05
N GLU A 878 25.19 23.11 -2.67
CA GLU A 878 25.64 24.06 -3.70
C GLU A 878 24.79 23.97 -4.97
N ASN A 879 24.33 22.77 -5.33
CA ASN A 879 23.39 22.55 -6.42
C ASN A 879 22.00 23.15 -6.09
N ILE A 880 21.47 22.89 -4.89
CA ILE A 880 20.22 23.47 -4.38
C ILE A 880 20.30 25.01 -4.32
N ASP A 881 21.36 25.59 -3.74
CA ASP A 881 21.59 27.04 -3.70
C ASP A 881 21.63 27.65 -5.11
N THR A 882 22.02 26.88 -6.12
CA THR A 882 22.02 27.29 -7.53
C THR A 882 20.63 27.14 -8.18
N LEU A 883 19.92 26.02 -7.95
CA LEU A 883 18.55 25.83 -8.41
C LEU A 883 17.60 26.88 -7.82
N CYS A 884 17.80 27.25 -6.56
CA CYS A 884 17.03 28.24 -5.82
C CYS A 884 17.28 29.71 -6.23
N LYS A 885 18.23 29.97 -7.15
CA LYS A 885 18.29 31.24 -7.89
C LYS A 885 17.17 31.25 -8.94
N LEU A 886 15.98 31.63 -8.49
CA LEU A 886 14.77 31.73 -9.30
C LEU A 886 14.61 33.16 -9.82
N GLU A 887 14.59 33.33 -11.13
CA GLU A 887 14.30 34.63 -11.74
C GLU A 887 12.78 34.85 -11.85
N PRO A 888 12.20 35.86 -11.19
CA PRO A 888 10.76 36.12 -11.27
C PRO A 888 10.28 36.45 -12.69
N LEU A 889 8.98 36.26 -12.93
CA LEU A 889 8.28 36.75 -14.12
C LEU A 889 8.31 38.29 -14.12
N GLU A 890 8.86 38.91 -15.17
CA GLU A 890 8.96 40.38 -15.27
C GLU A 890 7.57 40.99 -15.50
N ILE A 891 7.05 41.82 -14.59
CA ILE A 891 5.74 42.49 -14.74
C ILE A 891 5.95 43.98 -14.99
N LYS A 892 5.73 44.43 -16.24
CA LYS A 892 5.79 45.84 -16.62
C LYS A 892 4.49 46.57 -16.24
N PRO A 893 4.52 47.63 -15.42
CA PRO A 893 3.33 48.40 -15.07
C PRO A 893 2.88 49.31 -16.22
N HIS A 894 1.58 49.59 -16.29
CA HIS A 894 1.00 50.49 -17.29
C HIS A 894 1.35 51.97 -17.01
N HIS A 895 1.90 52.67 -18.00
CA HIS A 895 2.05 54.13 -17.98
C HIS A 895 0.79 54.79 -18.53
N THR A 896 0.27 55.80 -17.85
CA THR A 896 -0.93 56.54 -18.29
C THR A 896 -0.54 57.67 -19.24
N GLU A 897 -0.95 57.60 -20.51
CA GLU A 897 -0.91 58.75 -21.42
C GLU A 897 -2.12 59.67 -21.20
N LYS A 898 -1.97 60.95 -21.57
CA LYS A 898 -2.91 62.02 -21.25
C LYS A 898 -3.59 62.53 -22.52
N ILE A 899 -4.84 62.13 -22.73
CA ILE A 899 -5.65 62.54 -23.88
C ILE A 899 -6.14 63.99 -23.66
N THR A 900 -6.18 64.78 -24.73
CA THR A 900 -6.73 66.15 -24.74
C THR A 900 -7.88 66.20 -25.74
N GLU A 901 -9.03 66.76 -25.35
CA GLU A 901 -10.24 66.80 -26.18
C GLU A 901 -10.20 67.94 -27.20
N THR A 902 -10.66 67.68 -28.43
CA THR A 902 -10.92 68.69 -29.47
C THR A 902 -12.37 68.56 -29.92
N LYS A 903 -13.13 69.67 -29.94
CA LYS A 903 -14.54 69.69 -30.37
C LYS A 903 -14.70 70.38 -31.72
N THR A 904 -15.55 69.81 -32.57
CA THR A 904 -15.95 70.36 -33.87
C THR A 904 -17.47 70.49 -33.91
N GLU A 905 -17.97 71.68 -34.23
CA GLU A 905 -19.41 71.92 -34.43
C GLU A 905 -19.72 72.11 -35.92
N THR A 906 -20.81 71.50 -36.39
CA THR A 906 -21.28 71.56 -37.77
C THR A 906 -22.75 71.99 -37.79
N LYS A 907 -23.11 72.97 -38.62
CA LYS A 907 -24.49 73.46 -38.75
C LYS A 907 -24.96 73.35 -40.20
N THR A 908 -26.18 72.84 -40.38
CA THR A 908 -26.83 72.68 -41.69
C THR A 908 -28.17 73.40 -41.69
N GLU A 909 -28.45 74.19 -42.73
CA GLU A 909 -29.76 74.83 -42.95
C GLU A 909 -30.27 74.48 -44.36
N THR A 910 -31.58 74.21 -44.47
CA THR A 910 -32.27 73.93 -45.75
C THR A 910 -33.25 75.06 -46.04
N LYS A 911 -33.25 75.55 -47.28
CA LYS A 911 -34.13 76.63 -47.72
C LYS A 911 -34.78 76.28 -49.07
N THR A 912 -36.08 76.54 -49.17
CA THR A 912 -36.90 76.27 -50.36
C THR A 912 -37.08 77.56 -51.16
N GLU A 913 -36.88 77.53 -52.48
CA GLU A 913 -37.10 78.68 -53.37
C GLU A 913 -37.93 78.27 -54.60
N THR A 914 -39.00 79.02 -54.88
CA THR A 914 -39.88 78.82 -56.04
C THR A 914 -39.45 79.73 -57.17
N LYS A 915 -39.38 79.22 -58.41
CA LYS A 915 -39.11 80.02 -59.62
C LYS A 915 -40.24 79.86 -60.63
N THR A 916 -40.59 80.97 -61.28
CA THR A 916 -41.71 81.05 -62.23
C THR A 916 -41.16 81.38 -63.62
N ASP A 917 -41.17 80.41 -64.53
CA ASP A 917 -40.85 80.60 -65.95
C ASP A 917 -42.11 80.41 -66.81
N GLY A 918 -42.24 81.21 -67.87
CA GLY A 918 -43.51 81.45 -68.55
C GLY A 918 -44.04 80.35 -69.48
N LYS A 919 -44.53 79.23 -68.92
CA LYS A 919 -45.67 78.44 -69.44
C LYS A 919 -46.11 77.43 -68.36
N ALA A 920 -47.42 77.25 -68.20
CA ALA A 920 -48.02 76.67 -66.99
C ALA A 920 -47.54 75.24 -66.65
N ASP A 921 -46.64 75.15 -65.67
CA ASP A 921 -46.60 74.13 -64.58
C ASP A 921 -45.63 74.63 -63.50
N GLU A 922 -45.99 74.54 -62.22
CA GLU A 922 -45.21 75.10 -61.10
C GLU A 922 -44.24 74.06 -60.50
N LYS A 923 -42.97 74.42 -60.30
CA LYS A 923 -41.91 73.49 -59.85
C LYS A 923 -41.06 74.05 -58.71
N THR A 924 -41.19 73.44 -57.54
CA THR A 924 -40.44 73.78 -56.32
C THR A 924 -39.09 73.06 -56.27
N VAL A 925 -38.03 73.73 -55.80
CA VAL A 925 -36.69 73.14 -55.61
C VAL A 925 -36.14 73.51 -54.23
N GLU A 926 -35.66 72.52 -53.49
CA GLU A 926 -34.95 72.72 -52.21
C GLU A 926 -33.44 72.85 -52.39
N LYS A 927 -32.80 73.65 -51.54
CA LYS A 927 -31.35 73.80 -51.49
C LYS A 927 -30.85 73.77 -50.03
N THR A 928 -29.95 72.85 -49.75
CA THR A 928 -29.29 72.70 -48.44
C THR A 928 -27.89 73.30 -48.47
N VAL A 929 -27.50 73.99 -47.39
CA VAL A 929 -26.16 74.56 -47.21
C VAL A 929 -25.63 74.16 -45.83
N THR A 930 -24.38 73.72 -45.79
CA THR A 930 -23.66 73.31 -44.58
C THR A 930 -22.37 74.13 -44.49
N GLU A 931 -22.12 74.76 -43.34
CA GLU A 931 -20.83 75.38 -43.03
C GLU A 931 -20.13 74.62 -41.89
N THR A 932 -18.80 74.58 -41.97
CA THR A 932 -17.93 73.96 -40.96
C THR A 932 -16.72 74.88 -40.76
N LYS A 933 -16.35 75.15 -39.50
CA LYS A 933 -15.17 75.95 -39.17
C LYS A 933 -14.21 75.15 -38.30
N SER A 934 -12.95 75.11 -38.72
CA SER A 934 -11.86 74.43 -38.02
C SER A 934 -10.77 75.46 -37.69
N VAL A 935 -10.23 75.40 -36.47
CA VAL A 935 -9.04 76.17 -36.06
C VAL A 935 -7.87 75.19 -35.92
N GLY A 936 -6.77 75.43 -36.65
CA GLY A 936 -5.64 74.49 -36.74
C GLY A 936 -4.71 74.49 -35.51
N GLY A 937 -3.81 73.51 -35.36
CA GLY A 937 -3.67 72.30 -36.19
C GLY A 937 -2.36 71.53 -35.94
N GLY A 938 -2.18 70.41 -36.66
CA GLY A 938 -0.87 69.87 -37.04
C GLY A 938 -0.09 68.99 -36.04
N LYS A 939 -0.48 67.71 -35.89
CA LYS A 939 0.31 66.52 -36.34
C LYS A 939 -0.47 65.23 -36.05
N VAL A 940 -0.50 64.30 -37.00
CA VAL A 940 -1.42 63.15 -36.98
C VAL A 940 -0.91 62.00 -36.11
N THR A 941 -1.74 61.60 -35.15
CA THR A 941 -1.82 60.27 -34.52
C THR A 941 -3.31 59.94 -34.33
N GLU A 942 -3.69 58.67 -34.50
CA GLU A 942 -5.06 58.19 -34.80
C GLU A 942 -6.21 58.90 -34.04
N GLU A 943 -7.12 59.53 -34.79
CA GLU A 943 -8.33 60.17 -34.26
C GLU A 943 -9.44 59.13 -34.01
N CYS A 944 -9.76 58.85 -32.74
CA CYS A 944 -11.06 58.24 -32.41
C CYS A 944 -12.16 59.30 -32.44
N THR A 945 -12.83 59.44 -33.59
CA THR A 945 -14.04 60.27 -33.71
C THR A 945 -15.21 59.58 -33.00
N MET A 946 -15.61 60.07 -31.83
CA MET A 946 -16.88 59.64 -31.21
C MET A 946 -18.03 60.36 -31.92
N ILE A 947 -18.65 59.71 -32.89
CA ILE A 947 -19.90 60.19 -33.50
C ILE A 947 -21.06 59.85 -32.54
N GLN A 948 -21.40 60.78 -31.64
CA GLN A 948 -22.69 60.76 -30.96
C GLN A 948 -23.74 61.48 -31.82
N THR A 949 -24.38 60.73 -32.73
CA THR A 949 -25.61 61.19 -33.37
C THR A 949 -26.74 61.15 -32.36
N THR A 950 -27.12 62.30 -31.80
CA THR A 950 -28.32 62.42 -30.97
C THR A 950 -29.48 62.92 -31.84
N ASP A 951 -30.19 61.98 -32.47
CA ASP A 951 -31.34 62.28 -33.31
C ASP A 951 -32.58 62.68 -32.47
N THR A 952 -32.68 63.96 -32.12
CA THR A 952 -33.93 64.53 -31.57
C THR A 952 -34.92 64.85 -32.68
N TRP A 953 -35.82 63.91 -32.97
CA TRP A 953 -36.97 64.14 -33.85
C TRP A 953 -38.11 64.84 -33.11
N VAL A 954 -38.50 66.02 -33.57
CA VAL A 954 -39.71 66.74 -33.13
C VAL A 954 -40.76 66.62 -34.23
N THR A 955 -41.77 65.77 -34.03
CA THR A 955 -42.89 65.61 -34.95
C THR A 955 -44.00 66.60 -34.62
N SER A 956 -44.22 67.60 -35.47
CA SER A 956 -45.49 68.32 -35.52
C SER A 956 -46.29 67.84 -36.74
N THR A 957 -47.42 67.17 -36.51
CA THR A 957 -48.35 66.84 -37.60
C THR A 957 -49.78 67.09 -37.15
N SER A 958 -50.48 67.91 -37.94
CA SER A 958 -51.92 68.15 -37.84
C SER A 958 -52.72 66.87 -38.13
N LEU A 959 -54.00 66.84 -37.76
CA LEU A 959 -54.91 65.77 -38.15
C LEU A 959 -54.88 65.56 -39.67
N HIS A 960 -54.70 64.30 -40.12
CA HIS A 960 -55.77 63.50 -40.72
C HIS A 960 -55.30 62.05 -41.06
N THR A 961 -56.27 61.20 -41.41
CA THR A 961 -56.27 59.73 -41.37
C THR A 961 -55.45 59.03 -42.48
N SER A 962 -54.76 57.92 -42.18
CA SER A 962 -54.92 56.59 -42.87
C SER A 962 -53.87 55.53 -42.46
N THR A 963 -54.27 54.26 -42.56
CA THR A 963 -53.53 53.05 -42.15
C THR A 963 -52.76 52.41 -43.31
N THR A 964 -51.49 51.98 -43.12
CA THR A 964 -50.93 50.84 -43.88
C THR A 964 -49.78 50.11 -43.17
N THR A 965 -49.76 48.79 -43.31
CA THR A 965 -48.70 47.85 -42.87
C THR A 965 -47.68 47.63 -44.00
N SER A 966 -46.42 47.30 -43.69
CA SER A 966 -45.56 46.47 -44.57
C SER A 966 -44.43 45.77 -43.83
N THR A 967 -44.17 44.52 -44.24
CA THR A 967 -43.16 43.60 -43.69
C THR A 967 -42.05 43.40 -44.73
N SER A 968 -40.82 43.12 -44.31
CA SER A 968 -39.83 42.47 -45.19
C SER A 968 -38.93 41.51 -44.41
N THR A 969 -38.59 40.40 -45.04
CA THR A 969 -37.92 39.23 -44.44
C THR A 969 -36.58 39.01 -45.14
N VAL A 970 -35.52 38.68 -44.40
CA VAL A 970 -34.30 38.07 -44.97
C VAL A 970 -33.90 36.84 -44.17
N THR A 971 -33.80 35.72 -44.87
CA THR A 971 -33.41 34.40 -44.34
C THR A 971 -31.96 34.12 -44.68
N SER A 972 -31.19 33.50 -43.79
CA SER A 972 -29.97 32.78 -44.17
C SER A 972 -29.63 31.61 -43.24
N THR A 973 -29.14 30.55 -43.87
CA THR A 973 -29.08 29.14 -43.44
C THR A 973 -28.17 28.84 -42.25
N VAL A 974 -28.62 27.95 -41.36
CA VAL A 974 -27.79 27.31 -40.32
C VAL A 974 -27.40 25.89 -40.76
N THR A 975 -26.13 25.52 -40.63
CA THR A 975 -25.68 24.12 -40.68
C THR A 975 -25.24 23.71 -39.28
N LEU A 976 -25.83 22.64 -38.73
CA LEU A 976 -25.62 22.22 -37.34
C LEU A 976 -25.36 20.71 -37.30
N THR A 977 -24.15 20.32 -36.89
CA THR A 977 -23.79 18.91 -36.69
C THR A 977 -23.62 18.67 -35.19
N SER A 978 -24.57 17.95 -34.59
CA SER A 978 -24.61 17.66 -33.14
C SER A 978 -24.66 16.16 -32.90
N MET A 979 -23.78 15.65 -32.03
CA MET A 979 -24.08 14.46 -31.21
C MET A 979 -23.48 14.61 -29.81
N ARG A 980 -24.34 14.70 -28.79
CA ARG A 980 -23.99 14.54 -27.37
C ARG A 980 -23.94 13.06 -27.00
N LYS A 981 -23.16 12.70 -25.97
CA LYS A 981 -23.35 11.48 -25.16
C LYS A 981 -23.39 11.82 -23.66
N CYS A 982 -23.95 10.91 -22.86
CA CYS A 982 -24.69 11.21 -21.63
C CYS A 982 -23.86 11.17 -20.33
N LYS A 983 -24.45 11.72 -19.25
CA LYS A 983 -24.07 11.43 -17.85
C LYS A 983 -24.66 10.08 -17.40
N PRO A 984 -24.01 9.35 -16.46
CA PRO A 984 -24.66 8.30 -15.67
C PRO A 984 -25.42 8.88 -14.47
N THR A 985 -26.48 8.19 -14.05
CA THR A 985 -27.32 8.53 -12.89
C THR A 985 -27.21 7.42 -11.83
N LYS A 986 -27.44 7.75 -10.54
CA LYS A 986 -27.51 6.77 -9.45
C LYS A 986 -28.65 5.76 -9.67
N CYS A 987 -28.42 4.51 -9.27
CA CYS A 987 -29.48 3.53 -9.02
C CYS A 987 -29.64 3.32 -7.50
N THR A 988 -30.88 3.36 -7.02
CA THR A 988 -31.32 2.80 -5.74
C THR A 988 -32.22 1.61 -6.04
N THR A 989 -31.97 0.48 -5.40
CA THR A 989 -32.78 -0.73 -5.59
C THR A 989 -33.68 -0.93 -4.37
N ASP A 990 -34.98 -1.01 -4.59
CA ASP A 990 -35.97 -1.31 -3.56
C ASP A 990 -36.32 -2.81 -3.55
N SER A 991 -36.73 -3.32 -2.39
CA SER A 991 -36.89 -4.74 -2.09
C SER A 991 -38.37 -5.16 -2.15
N SER A 992 -38.76 -5.86 -3.22
CA SER A 992 -39.89 -6.82 -3.20
C SER A 992 -40.10 -7.55 -4.54
N LYS A 993 -39.41 -8.68 -4.73
CA LYS A 993 -39.89 -9.85 -5.49
C LYS A 993 -38.99 -11.06 -5.30
#